data_AF-A0A9P8TYU6-F1
#
_entry.id   AF-A0A9P8TYU6-F1
#
_cell.length_a   1.000
_cell.length_b   1.000
_cell.length_c   1.000
_cell.angle_alpha   90.00
_cell.angle_beta   90.00
_cell.angle_gamma   90.00
#
_symmetry.space_group_name_H-M   'P 1'
#
loop_
_entity.id
_entity.type
_entity.pdbx_description
1 polymer ?
#
loop_
_entity_poly.entity_id
_entity_poly.type
_entity_poly.pdbx_seq_one_letter_code
_entity_poly.pdbx_strand_id
1 'polypeptide(L)'
;MGGTSAKVGLALARVLGIKLEDEAESAYRYEEPLKRGESVFSIQSSDSFIDGPPTTSEWLHQQLPSQDEARGYVKSLFPFISWLPHYNLQWLAGDVVAGITIGAVLVPQGMAYALLANLPPQFGLYSSFMGPITYWIFGTSKDISIGPVAVLSTVVGTVVADVNASGTAYPANVIATAFAVIAGSIVLALGVFRLGWIVDLISITSLSAFMTGSAITIGASQLPSLFGLTGFSNRDAAFRVIVNTLKHLPETKLDAAIGLTALFFLYLIRFTLARAAERWPANKRIIFFLNTMRTVFVILLYTMVSWLINKDRKDHPAVRVLGVVPKGFRNASVPEIESSLVSKFASHLPAGVIVMLVEHIAISKSFGRVNNYTIDPSQEMVAIGMTNLLGSFLGAYPSTGSFSRTAIKSKAGVRTPAAGLITGLVVLLATYLLTAVFFYIPSAVLAAVIIHAVGDLITPPNTLYQFWRVSPIEVFIFFVGVFISVFAQIEDGLYATVCISAAVLIYRILKARGQFLGKVKVHSVLGDHVIGDDHRHLVGEYGTFDARAENAARNIFLPLDHGDGSNPEVELENPYPGIFIYRFSEGFDYPSANFALEYLTSFVYAHTRRTNAETFERKGDRPWNSPGRRKAGKSREEPEHNQKPTLKAIILDFSSVNNVDITSVQRLIDVRNVLDAYAAPDVVDWHVACINNRWTKRALVAGGFGIPTRSRDGIPHRWKSIFSVAEIGGKDSAAAVAEENAIRRELSMAPHRPGDEEMATAGVGIEEEEETPTPSNLAEKTGASPKPAHKRKGAIISGLDKPLFHVDLTSAVQSAIANAEARLEARRTM
;
A
#
# COMPACT_ATOMS: atom_id res chain seq x y z
N MET A 1 35.34 19.22 1.28
CA MET A 1 35.10 19.66 -0.12
C MET A 1 34.19 20.92 -0.22
N GLY A 2 34.24 21.86 0.73
CA GLY A 2 33.21 22.91 0.85
C GLY A 2 33.46 24.28 0.18
N GLY A 3 34.65 24.54 -0.38
CA GLY A 3 35.06 25.93 -0.70
C GLY A 3 34.63 26.47 -2.08
N THR A 4 34.55 25.62 -3.11
CA THR A 4 34.33 26.05 -4.51
C THR A 4 32.86 25.95 -4.92
N SER A 5 32.18 24.86 -4.56
CA SER A 5 30.74 24.67 -4.84
C SER A 5 29.86 25.74 -4.18
N ALA A 6 30.17 26.11 -2.93
CA ALA A 6 29.45 27.16 -2.20
C ALA A 6 29.59 28.54 -2.85
N LYS A 7 30.79 28.89 -3.34
CA LYS A 7 31.05 30.17 -4.03
C LYS A 7 30.34 30.26 -5.38
N VAL A 8 30.32 29.16 -6.14
CA VAL A 8 29.58 29.08 -7.41
C VAL A 8 28.08 29.23 -7.15
N GLY A 9 27.55 28.54 -6.14
CA GLY A 9 26.14 28.66 -5.75
C GLY A 9 25.75 30.09 -5.34
N LEU A 10 26.58 30.77 -4.55
CA LEU A 10 26.39 32.17 -4.15
C LEU A 10 26.41 33.14 -5.35
N ALA A 11 27.34 32.93 -6.29
CA ALA A 11 27.40 33.74 -7.51
C ALA A 11 26.16 33.51 -8.39
N LEU A 12 25.72 32.26 -8.55
CA LEU A 12 24.52 31.90 -9.31
C LEU A 12 23.26 32.48 -8.68
N ALA A 13 23.14 32.43 -7.35
CA ALA A 13 22.03 33.02 -6.62
C ALA A 13 21.94 34.54 -6.84
N ARG A 14 23.07 35.24 -6.76
CA ARG A 14 23.13 36.69 -7.06
C ARG A 14 22.75 37.01 -8.50
N VAL A 15 23.21 36.21 -9.46
CA VAL A 15 22.87 36.36 -10.90
C VAL A 15 21.39 36.12 -11.16
N LEU A 16 20.80 35.13 -10.50
CA LEU A 16 19.37 34.81 -10.61
C LEU A 16 18.47 35.72 -9.78
N GLY A 17 19.02 36.74 -9.10
CA GLY A 17 18.26 37.63 -8.21
C GLY A 17 17.69 36.93 -6.98
N ILE A 18 18.18 35.74 -6.65
CA ILE A 18 17.80 35.00 -5.45
C ILE A 18 18.47 35.71 -4.27
N LYS A 19 17.65 36.35 -3.43
CA LYS A 19 18.07 36.83 -2.12
C LYS A 19 18.35 35.61 -1.26
N LEU A 20 19.62 35.23 -1.18
CA LEU A 20 20.07 34.39 -0.08
C LEU A 20 19.87 35.23 1.17
N GLU A 21 19.20 34.70 2.19
CA GLU A 21 19.26 35.28 3.53
C GLU A 21 20.74 35.48 3.81
N ASP A 22 21.17 36.73 3.93
CA ASP A 22 22.58 37.01 4.17
C ASP A 22 22.99 36.22 5.40
N GLU A 23 24.22 35.69 5.43
CA GLU A 23 24.80 35.21 6.68
C GLU A 23 24.73 36.28 7.78
N ALA A 24 24.50 37.55 7.42
CA ALA A 24 24.20 38.69 8.29
C ALA A 24 22.72 38.79 8.77
N GLU A 25 21.72 38.38 7.99
CA GLU A 25 20.32 38.26 8.46
C GLU A 25 20.13 36.97 9.28
N SER A 26 20.91 35.92 8.97
CA SER A 26 21.09 34.77 9.85
C SER A 26 22.14 34.99 10.95
N ALA A 27 22.93 36.07 10.90
CA ALA A 27 23.79 36.56 12.00
C ALA A 27 22.99 37.29 13.10
N TYR A 28 21.66 37.34 12.99
CA TYR A 28 20.81 37.43 14.18
C TYR A 28 20.76 36.08 14.96
N ARG A 29 21.75 35.19 14.77
CA ARG A 29 22.22 34.30 15.83
C ARG A 29 22.57 35.16 17.04
N TYR A 30 21.72 35.21 18.07
CA TYR A 30 22.05 35.48 19.48
C TYR A 30 23.40 36.20 19.75
N GLU A 31 23.62 37.36 19.13
CA GLU A 31 24.78 38.24 19.39
C GLU A 31 24.36 39.48 20.18
N GLU A 32 23.15 39.50 20.75
CA GLU A 32 22.96 40.26 21.98
C GLU A 32 23.59 39.45 23.12
N PRO A 33 24.57 39.99 23.87
CA PRO A 33 25.06 39.33 25.06
C PRO A 33 23.87 39.18 26.00
N LEU A 34 23.35 37.95 26.09
CA LEU A 34 22.27 37.51 26.97
C LEU A 34 22.45 38.16 28.35
N LYS A 35 21.72 39.24 28.62
CA LYS A 35 21.84 39.99 29.87
C LYS A 35 21.20 39.14 30.97
N ARG A 36 22.07 38.58 31.81
CA ARG A 36 21.85 37.98 33.15
C ARG A 36 20.37 37.91 33.59
N GLY A 37 19.70 36.81 33.26
CA GLY A 37 18.32 36.56 33.66
C GLY A 37 17.47 35.71 32.69
N GLU A 38 18.06 35.20 31.62
CA GLU A 38 17.41 34.29 30.66
C GLU A 38 17.94 32.87 30.90
N SER A 39 17.06 31.87 30.77
CA SER A 39 17.32 30.48 31.13
C SER A 39 18.39 29.84 30.24
N VAL A 40 19.64 30.12 30.55
CA VAL A 40 20.81 29.46 29.98
C VAL A 40 21.09 28.24 30.83
N PHE A 41 20.96 27.05 30.24
CA PHE A 41 21.62 25.85 30.73
C PHE A 41 23.08 26.20 31.05
N SER A 42 23.43 26.25 32.33
CA SER A 42 24.76 26.66 32.76
C SER A 42 25.78 25.64 32.29
N ILE A 43 26.54 25.98 31.24
CA ILE A 43 28.00 25.79 31.08
C ILE A 43 28.60 24.36 31.31
N GLN A 44 27.82 23.30 31.57
CA GLN A 44 28.35 21.98 31.91
C GLN A 44 28.06 20.84 30.91
N SER A 45 27.37 21.10 29.80
CA SER A 45 27.23 20.16 28.69
C SER A 45 27.60 20.84 27.38
N SER A 46 28.90 20.89 27.09
CA SER A 46 29.45 21.29 25.80
C SER A 46 29.04 20.26 24.74
N ASP A 47 27.93 20.53 24.06
CA ASP A 47 27.71 20.35 22.62
C ASP A 47 26.32 20.91 22.29
N SER A 48 26.26 22.17 21.85
CA SER A 48 25.04 22.78 21.34
C SER A 48 24.63 22.08 20.04
N PHE A 49 23.69 21.14 20.11
CA PHE A 49 23.15 20.50 18.92
C PHE A 49 22.38 21.53 18.08
N ILE A 50 22.89 21.78 16.87
CA ILE A 50 22.25 22.65 15.88
C ILE A 50 21.84 21.75 14.72
N ASP A 51 20.54 21.72 14.42
CA ASP A 51 19.99 20.89 13.35
C ASP A 51 20.18 21.61 12.00
N GLY A 52 21.18 21.20 11.23
CA GLY A 52 21.43 21.77 9.90
C GLY A 52 20.33 21.40 8.90
N PRO A 53 19.94 22.32 7.98
CA PRO A 53 18.93 22.02 6.97
C PRO A 53 19.41 20.89 6.04
N PRO A 54 18.54 19.94 5.64
CA PRO A 54 18.92 18.89 4.70
C PRO A 54 19.34 19.50 3.37
N THR A 55 20.46 19.04 2.81
CA THR A 55 21.02 19.59 1.56
C THR A 55 20.44 18.89 0.31
N THR A 56 20.37 19.60 -0.82
CA THR A 56 19.95 18.99 -2.10
C THR A 56 20.94 17.94 -2.59
N SER A 57 22.23 18.10 -2.27
CA SER A 57 23.26 17.10 -2.51
C SER A 57 23.02 15.82 -1.72
N GLU A 58 22.68 15.91 -0.43
CA GLU A 58 22.31 14.75 0.38
C GLU A 58 21.11 14.02 -0.24
N TRP A 59 20.08 14.77 -0.67
CA TRP A 59 18.93 14.19 -1.34
C TRP A 59 19.31 13.46 -2.63
N LEU A 60 20.11 14.08 -3.50
CA LEU A 60 20.54 13.44 -4.75
C LEU A 60 21.38 12.18 -4.50
N HIS A 61 22.27 12.23 -3.51
CA HIS A 61 23.05 11.06 -3.09
C HIS A 61 22.19 9.94 -2.50
N GLN A 62 21.07 10.28 -1.83
CA GLN A 62 20.10 9.29 -1.34
C GLN A 62 19.26 8.66 -2.47
N GLN A 63 19.13 9.31 -3.63
CA GLN A 63 18.40 8.77 -4.78
C GLN A 63 19.25 7.89 -5.69
N LEU A 64 20.58 8.05 -5.67
CA LEU A 64 21.48 7.26 -6.51
C LEU A 64 21.71 5.88 -5.88
N PRO A 65 21.46 4.78 -6.61
CA PRO A 65 21.60 3.45 -6.06
C PRO A 65 23.07 3.12 -5.77
N SER A 66 23.30 2.43 -4.66
CA SER A 66 24.62 1.88 -4.36
C SER A 66 24.98 0.73 -5.31
N GLN A 67 26.26 0.39 -5.43
CA GLN A 67 26.69 -0.75 -6.28
C GLN A 67 26.07 -2.07 -5.82
N ASP A 68 25.87 -2.24 -4.51
CA ASP A 68 25.25 -3.43 -3.93
C ASP A 68 23.75 -3.49 -4.22
N GLU A 69 23.07 -2.35 -4.23
CA GLU A 69 21.66 -2.25 -4.67
C GLU A 69 21.52 -2.57 -6.16
N ALA A 70 22.45 -2.11 -7.01
CA ALA A 70 22.45 -2.43 -8.43
C ALA A 70 22.68 -3.94 -8.68
N ARG A 71 23.60 -4.57 -7.94
CA ARG A 71 23.79 -6.03 -7.97
C ARG A 71 22.56 -6.78 -7.45
N GLY A 72 21.97 -6.31 -6.36
CA GLY A 72 20.72 -6.82 -5.80
C GLY A 72 19.57 -6.74 -6.79
N TYR A 73 19.48 -5.64 -7.56
CA TYR A 73 18.51 -5.45 -8.62
C TYR A 73 18.66 -6.50 -9.73
N VAL A 74 19.86 -6.68 -10.27
CA VAL A 74 20.11 -7.69 -11.32
C VAL A 74 19.79 -9.09 -10.82
N LYS A 75 20.14 -9.42 -9.57
CA LYS A 75 19.76 -10.71 -8.95
C LYS A 75 18.25 -10.85 -8.80
N SER A 76 17.52 -9.77 -8.50
CA SER A 76 16.06 -9.79 -8.36
C SER A 76 15.32 -10.09 -9.67
N LEU A 77 15.93 -9.80 -10.83
CA LEU A 77 15.36 -10.11 -12.15
C LEU A 77 15.28 -11.61 -12.46
N PHE A 78 16.02 -12.45 -11.73
CA PHE A 78 16.08 -13.90 -11.91
C PHE A 78 15.74 -14.65 -10.60
N PRO A 79 14.47 -14.65 -10.16
CA PRO A 79 14.07 -15.27 -8.89
C PRO A 79 14.46 -16.74 -8.75
N PHE A 80 14.56 -17.49 -9.86
CA PHE A 80 14.93 -18.91 -9.86
C PHE A 80 16.27 -19.20 -9.17
N ILE A 81 17.22 -18.26 -9.20
CA ILE A 81 18.55 -18.41 -8.58
C ILE A 81 18.43 -18.58 -7.05
N SER A 82 17.37 -18.03 -6.43
CA SER A 82 17.18 -18.10 -4.98
C SER A 82 16.68 -19.46 -4.48
N TRP A 83 15.73 -20.09 -5.20
CA TRP A 83 15.07 -21.31 -4.76
C TRP A 83 15.58 -22.57 -5.43
N LEU A 84 16.18 -22.49 -6.63
CA LEU A 84 16.70 -23.65 -7.35
C LEU A 84 17.77 -24.45 -6.57
N PRO A 85 18.71 -23.81 -5.83
CA PRO A 85 19.68 -24.54 -5.01
C PRO A 85 19.05 -25.33 -3.85
N HIS A 86 17.84 -24.96 -3.42
CA HIS A 86 17.12 -25.57 -2.30
C HIS A 86 16.07 -26.60 -2.76
N TYR A 87 16.07 -26.94 -4.05
CA TYR A 87 15.09 -27.83 -4.65
C TYR A 87 15.28 -29.29 -4.21
N ASN A 88 14.19 -29.97 -3.83
CA ASN A 88 14.23 -31.32 -3.28
C ASN A 88 13.25 -32.29 -4.00
N LEU A 89 13.42 -33.60 -3.80
CA LEU A 89 12.60 -34.63 -4.45
C LEU A 89 11.12 -34.57 -4.08
N GLN A 90 10.77 -34.09 -2.88
CA GLN A 90 9.38 -33.95 -2.48
C GLN A 90 8.69 -32.82 -3.25
N TRP A 91 9.41 -31.75 -3.56
CA TRP A 91 8.94 -30.68 -4.44
C TRP A 91 8.79 -31.17 -5.87
N LEU A 92 9.75 -31.96 -6.36
CA LEU A 92 9.65 -32.59 -7.68
C LEU A 92 8.39 -33.43 -7.82
N ALA A 93 8.06 -34.27 -6.84
CA ALA A 93 6.84 -35.09 -6.88
C ALA A 93 5.56 -34.22 -6.97
N GLY A 94 5.49 -33.14 -6.18
CA GLY A 94 4.37 -32.18 -6.25
C GLY A 94 4.30 -31.45 -7.59
N ASP A 95 5.44 -30.99 -8.10
CA ASP A 95 5.54 -30.23 -9.35
C ASP A 95 5.25 -31.10 -10.58
N VAL A 96 5.62 -32.38 -10.56
CA VAL A 96 5.29 -33.35 -11.62
C VAL A 96 3.79 -33.58 -11.69
N VAL A 97 3.14 -33.83 -10.55
CA VAL A 97 1.69 -34.05 -10.51
C VAL A 97 0.94 -32.79 -10.95
N ALA A 98 1.31 -31.62 -10.41
CA ALA A 98 0.72 -30.35 -10.80
C ALA A 98 0.97 -30.03 -12.29
N GLY A 99 2.18 -30.27 -12.79
CA GLY A 99 2.55 -30.00 -14.17
C GLY A 99 1.83 -30.87 -15.19
N ILE A 100 1.69 -32.18 -14.92
CA ILE A 100 0.89 -33.08 -15.78
C ILE A 100 -0.59 -32.69 -15.77
N THR A 101 -1.12 -32.38 -14.59
CA THR A 101 -2.51 -31.94 -14.43
C THR A 101 -2.81 -30.70 -15.27
N ILE A 102 -1.95 -29.69 -15.16
CA ILE A 102 -2.11 -28.43 -15.88
C ILE A 102 -1.84 -28.60 -17.36
N GLY A 103 -0.82 -29.37 -17.76
CA GLY A 103 -0.55 -29.65 -19.16
C GLY A 103 -1.75 -30.27 -19.87
N ALA A 104 -2.41 -31.23 -19.23
CA ALA A 104 -3.60 -31.89 -19.78
C ALA A 104 -4.82 -30.96 -19.93
N VAL A 105 -4.97 -29.95 -19.07
CA VAL A 105 -6.05 -28.95 -19.14
C VAL A 105 -5.68 -27.81 -20.11
N LEU A 106 -4.41 -27.42 -20.14
CA LEU A 106 -3.90 -26.28 -20.90
C LEU A 106 -3.98 -26.51 -22.41
N VAL A 107 -3.67 -27.71 -22.89
CA VAL A 107 -3.72 -28.07 -24.33
C VAL A 107 -5.11 -27.79 -24.95
N PRO A 108 -6.22 -28.41 -24.47
CA PRO A 108 -7.54 -28.19 -25.03
C PRO A 108 -8.05 -26.75 -24.85
N GLN A 109 -7.77 -26.13 -23.70
CA GLN A 109 -8.18 -24.75 -23.43
C GLN A 109 -7.46 -23.75 -24.35
N GLY A 110 -6.15 -23.92 -24.55
CA GLY A 110 -5.39 -23.02 -25.41
C GLY A 110 -5.87 -23.05 -26.84
N MET A 111 -6.20 -24.23 -27.36
CA MET A 111 -6.81 -24.38 -28.70
C MET A 111 -8.16 -23.67 -28.80
N ALA A 112 -9.02 -23.78 -27.78
CA ALA A 112 -10.32 -23.10 -27.75
C ALA A 112 -10.16 -21.56 -27.71
N TYR A 113 -9.19 -21.05 -26.96
CA TYR A 113 -8.93 -19.62 -26.86
C TYR A 113 -8.31 -19.02 -28.12
N ALA A 114 -7.51 -19.78 -28.86
CA ALA A 114 -7.02 -19.33 -30.17
C ALA A 114 -8.18 -19.03 -31.14
N LEU A 115 -9.24 -19.84 -31.11
CA LEU A 115 -10.45 -19.60 -31.91
C LEU A 115 -11.17 -18.30 -31.51
N LEU A 116 -11.15 -17.93 -30.22
CA LEU A 116 -11.67 -16.63 -29.78
C LEU A 116 -10.84 -15.47 -30.33
N ALA A 117 -9.53 -15.67 -30.50
CA ALA A 117 -8.60 -14.71 -31.07
C ALA A 117 -8.59 -14.63 -32.61
N ASN A 118 -9.54 -15.28 -33.31
CA ASN A 118 -9.53 -15.41 -34.78
C ASN A 118 -8.26 -16.09 -35.32
N LEU A 119 -7.65 -16.98 -34.53
CA LEU A 119 -6.45 -17.72 -34.89
C LEU A 119 -6.77 -19.22 -35.04
N PRO A 120 -6.03 -19.91 -35.91
CA PRO A 120 -6.04 -21.37 -35.93
C PRO A 120 -5.64 -21.99 -34.56
N PRO A 121 -6.19 -23.16 -34.18
CA PRO A 121 -5.96 -23.77 -32.87
C PRO A 121 -4.50 -23.96 -32.45
N GLN A 122 -3.58 -24.19 -33.40
CA GLN A 122 -2.16 -24.42 -33.11
C GLN A 122 -1.48 -23.22 -32.43
N PHE A 123 -1.93 -21.99 -32.69
CA PHE A 123 -1.39 -20.79 -32.03
C PHE A 123 -1.66 -20.83 -30.51
N GLY A 124 -2.75 -21.47 -30.11
CA GLY A 124 -3.06 -21.78 -28.72
C GLY A 124 -2.06 -22.72 -28.06
N LEU A 125 -1.56 -23.72 -28.81
CA LEU A 125 -0.53 -24.65 -28.34
C LEU A 125 0.82 -23.95 -28.21
N TYR A 126 1.17 -23.07 -29.15
CA TYR A 126 2.42 -22.30 -29.09
C TYR A 126 2.47 -21.40 -27.85
N SER A 127 1.39 -20.64 -27.61
CA SER A 127 1.23 -19.82 -26.39
C SER A 127 1.24 -20.66 -25.11
N SER A 128 0.61 -21.83 -25.15
CA SER A 128 0.57 -22.77 -24.03
C SER A 128 1.91 -23.42 -23.71
N PHE A 129 2.83 -23.49 -24.66
CA PHE A 129 4.20 -23.94 -24.44
C PHE A 129 5.08 -22.81 -23.90
N MET A 130 5.05 -21.64 -24.55
CA MET A 130 5.95 -20.53 -24.23
C MET A 130 5.70 -19.91 -22.86
N GLY A 131 4.44 -19.85 -22.42
CA GLY A 131 4.08 -19.35 -21.10
C GLY A 131 4.81 -20.07 -19.96
N PRO A 132 4.55 -21.37 -19.75
CA PRO A 132 5.17 -22.15 -18.68
C PRO A 132 6.71 -22.23 -18.76
N ILE A 133 7.28 -22.32 -19.97
CA ILE A 133 8.74 -22.43 -20.17
C ILE A 133 9.48 -21.14 -19.87
N THR A 134 8.87 -19.98 -20.12
CA THR A 134 9.50 -18.68 -19.82
C THR A 134 9.26 -18.27 -18.38
N TYR A 135 8.08 -18.58 -17.84
CA TYR A 135 7.65 -18.05 -16.55
C TYR A 135 8.50 -18.51 -15.36
N TRP A 136 8.96 -19.76 -15.32
CA TRP A 136 9.72 -20.26 -14.17
C TRP A 136 11.06 -19.53 -13.94
N ILE A 137 11.59 -18.87 -14.98
CA ILE A 137 12.84 -18.09 -14.93
C ILE A 137 12.61 -16.75 -14.23
N PHE A 138 11.55 -16.04 -14.61
CA PHE A 138 11.32 -14.65 -14.22
C PHE A 138 10.24 -14.48 -13.14
N GLY A 139 9.35 -15.45 -13.00
CA GLY A 139 8.19 -15.38 -12.10
C GLY A 139 8.53 -15.61 -10.63
N THR A 140 7.73 -15.00 -9.76
CA THR A 140 7.79 -15.15 -8.30
C THR A 140 6.66 -16.02 -7.76
N SER A 141 5.57 -16.19 -8.51
CA SER A 141 4.39 -16.97 -8.07
C SER A 141 4.49 -18.44 -8.45
N LYS A 142 4.55 -19.35 -7.46
CA LYS A 142 4.55 -20.80 -7.74
C LYS A 142 3.24 -21.29 -8.37
N ASP A 143 2.12 -20.65 -8.04
CA ASP A 143 0.79 -21.14 -8.36
C ASP A 143 0.31 -20.73 -9.75
N ILE A 144 0.74 -19.59 -10.27
CA ILE A 144 0.18 -19.06 -11.51
C ILE A 144 0.52 -19.95 -12.72
N SER A 145 -0.44 -20.07 -13.63
CA SER A 145 -0.28 -20.75 -14.91
C SER A 145 -0.43 -19.74 -16.03
N ILE A 146 0.67 -19.49 -16.76
CA ILE A 146 0.68 -18.59 -17.91
C ILE A 146 0.24 -19.35 -19.17
N GLY A 147 -0.55 -18.68 -20.01
CA GLY A 147 -0.85 -19.12 -21.36
C GLY A 147 -1.98 -18.27 -21.96
N PRO A 148 -2.62 -18.74 -23.03
CA PRO A 148 -3.79 -18.06 -23.58
C PRO A 148 -4.96 -18.05 -22.56
N VAL A 149 -5.69 -16.94 -22.52
CA VAL A 149 -6.89 -16.76 -21.68
C VAL A 149 -8.02 -16.17 -22.49
N ALA A 150 -9.26 -16.41 -22.04
CA ALA A 150 -10.46 -15.98 -22.77
C ALA A 150 -10.50 -14.47 -23.01
N VAL A 151 -10.30 -13.65 -21.97
CA VAL A 151 -10.45 -12.18 -22.05
C VAL A 151 -9.43 -11.60 -23.04
N LEU A 152 -8.14 -11.86 -22.82
CA LEU A 152 -7.08 -11.40 -23.72
C LEU A 152 -7.23 -11.95 -25.15
N SER A 153 -7.72 -13.18 -25.31
CA SER A 153 -7.98 -13.73 -26.65
C SER A 153 -9.13 -13.03 -27.36
N THR A 154 -10.19 -12.63 -26.65
CA THR A 154 -11.27 -11.82 -27.21
C THR A 154 -10.76 -10.46 -27.68
N VAL A 155 -9.92 -9.79 -26.89
CA VAL A 155 -9.28 -8.51 -27.26
C VAL A 155 -8.40 -8.66 -28.51
N VAL A 156 -7.60 -9.72 -28.59
CA VAL A 156 -6.81 -10.01 -29.80
C VAL A 156 -7.73 -10.29 -30.99
N GLY A 157 -8.82 -11.02 -30.78
CA GLY A 157 -9.80 -11.34 -31.81
C GLY A 157 -10.49 -10.09 -32.38
N THR A 158 -10.81 -9.09 -31.55
CA THR A 158 -11.34 -7.80 -32.00
C THR A 158 -10.29 -7.01 -32.77
N VAL A 159 -9.04 -6.97 -32.29
CA VAL A 159 -7.93 -6.31 -33.00
C VAL A 159 -7.73 -6.92 -34.39
N VAL A 160 -7.71 -8.24 -34.50
CA VAL A 160 -7.60 -8.94 -35.79
C VAL A 160 -8.76 -8.60 -36.72
N ALA A 161 -9.99 -8.50 -36.19
CA ALA A 161 -11.16 -8.16 -36.99
C ALA A 161 -11.12 -6.72 -37.51
N ASP A 162 -10.78 -5.76 -36.64
CA ASP A 162 -10.75 -4.33 -36.98
C ASP A 162 -9.62 -4.00 -37.96
N VAL A 163 -8.44 -4.60 -37.78
CA VAL A 163 -7.32 -4.45 -38.72
C VAL A 163 -7.68 -5.02 -40.10
N ASN A 164 -8.34 -6.18 -40.17
CA ASN A 164 -8.80 -6.75 -41.43
C ASN A 164 -9.89 -5.91 -42.11
N ALA A 165 -10.78 -5.29 -41.32
CA ALA A 165 -11.80 -4.37 -41.84
C ALA A 165 -11.20 -3.09 -42.44
N SER A 166 -9.98 -2.71 -42.04
CA SER A 166 -9.28 -1.50 -42.54
C SER A 166 -8.71 -1.62 -43.96
N GLY A 167 -8.95 -2.74 -44.67
CA GLY A 167 -8.63 -2.91 -46.09
C GLY A 167 -7.20 -3.38 -46.42
N THR A 168 -6.37 -3.70 -45.41
CA THR A 168 -5.05 -4.32 -45.62
C THR A 168 -5.06 -5.78 -45.16
N ALA A 169 -4.68 -6.70 -46.04
CA ALA A 169 -4.66 -8.13 -45.74
C ALA A 169 -3.39 -8.53 -44.99
N TYR A 170 -3.37 -8.35 -43.66
CA TYR A 170 -2.36 -8.98 -42.81
C TYR A 170 -2.88 -10.35 -42.34
N PRO A 171 -2.04 -11.40 -42.33
CA PRO A 171 -2.41 -12.66 -41.69
C PRO A 171 -2.72 -12.44 -40.20
N ALA A 172 -3.79 -13.05 -39.70
CA ALA A 172 -4.23 -12.90 -38.30
C ALA A 172 -3.12 -13.19 -37.28
N ASN A 173 -2.25 -14.18 -37.57
CA ASN A 173 -1.12 -14.53 -36.73
C ASN A 173 -0.08 -13.41 -36.65
N VAL A 174 0.20 -12.70 -37.76
CA VAL A 174 1.16 -11.59 -37.79
C VAL A 174 0.66 -10.43 -36.92
N ILE A 175 -0.63 -10.10 -37.05
CA ILE A 175 -1.30 -9.08 -36.22
C ILE A 175 -1.17 -9.45 -34.73
N ALA A 176 -1.48 -10.71 -34.40
CA ALA A 176 -1.47 -11.18 -33.03
C ALA A 176 -0.06 -11.22 -32.41
N THR A 177 0.95 -11.67 -33.16
CA THR A 177 2.36 -11.66 -32.70
C THR A 177 2.91 -10.23 -32.58
N ALA A 178 2.56 -9.33 -33.51
CA ALA A 178 2.96 -7.93 -33.42
C ALA A 178 2.35 -7.27 -32.17
N PHE A 179 1.06 -7.52 -31.91
CA PHE A 179 0.40 -7.05 -30.69
C PHE A 179 1.07 -7.61 -29.42
N ALA A 180 1.44 -8.90 -29.42
CA ALA A 180 2.16 -9.52 -28.29
C ALA A 180 3.50 -8.84 -28.01
N VAL A 181 4.29 -8.54 -29.05
CA VAL A 181 5.59 -7.88 -28.88
C VAL A 181 5.41 -6.47 -28.34
N ILE A 182 4.51 -5.66 -28.89
CA ILE A 182 4.32 -4.27 -28.45
C ILE A 182 3.72 -4.20 -27.04
N ALA A 183 2.63 -4.94 -26.78
CA ALA A 183 2.04 -4.99 -25.45
C ALA A 183 3.02 -5.58 -24.41
N GLY A 184 3.74 -6.65 -24.77
CA GLY A 184 4.76 -7.26 -23.93
C GLY A 184 5.94 -6.33 -23.65
N SER A 185 6.36 -5.50 -24.62
CA SER A 185 7.41 -4.48 -24.44
C SER A 185 6.97 -3.40 -23.45
N ILE A 186 5.72 -2.91 -23.56
CA ILE A 186 5.17 -1.93 -22.63
C ILE A 186 5.17 -2.51 -21.21
N VAL A 187 4.65 -3.73 -21.04
CA VAL A 187 4.59 -4.36 -19.72
C VAL A 187 5.98 -4.67 -19.17
N LEU A 188 6.92 -5.12 -20.02
CA LEU A 188 8.32 -5.31 -19.62
C LEU A 188 8.94 -3.99 -19.13
N ALA A 189 8.71 -2.88 -19.84
CA ALA A 189 9.20 -1.57 -19.44
C ALA A 189 8.64 -1.15 -18.08
N LEU A 190 7.34 -1.35 -17.84
CA LEU A 190 6.72 -1.09 -16.53
C LEU A 190 7.37 -1.93 -15.41
N GLY A 191 7.68 -3.20 -15.69
CA GLY A 191 8.36 -4.09 -14.73
C GLY A 191 9.81 -3.68 -14.45
N VAL A 192 10.58 -3.37 -15.48
CA VAL A 192 11.99 -2.92 -15.36
C VAL A 192 12.09 -1.57 -14.64
N PHE A 193 11.13 -0.66 -14.84
CA PHE A 193 11.06 0.59 -14.08
C PHE A 193 10.44 0.44 -12.69
N ARG A 194 10.14 -0.78 -12.25
CA ARG A 194 9.50 -1.09 -10.95
C ARG A 194 8.21 -0.31 -10.69
N LEU A 195 7.39 -0.15 -11.74
CA LEU A 195 6.09 0.51 -11.66
C LEU A 195 4.97 -0.43 -11.17
N GLY A 196 5.33 -1.49 -10.43
CA GLY A 196 4.39 -2.44 -9.83
C GLY A 196 3.39 -1.80 -8.86
N TRP A 197 3.75 -0.66 -8.28
CA TRP A 197 2.90 0.12 -7.37
C TRP A 197 1.61 0.62 -8.03
N ILE A 198 1.58 0.79 -9.37
CA ILE A 198 0.37 1.20 -10.10
C ILE A 198 -0.77 0.22 -9.87
N VAL A 199 -0.45 -1.06 -9.64
CA VAL A 199 -1.45 -2.11 -9.44
C VAL A 199 -2.02 -2.11 -8.03
N ASP A 200 -1.35 -1.47 -7.08
CA ASP A 200 -1.89 -1.26 -5.74
C ASP A 200 -3.05 -0.24 -5.73
N LEU A 201 -3.23 0.53 -6.82
CA LEU A 201 -4.40 1.39 -7.02
C LEU A 201 -5.69 0.60 -7.30
N ILE A 202 -5.58 -0.68 -7.63
CA ILE A 202 -6.73 -1.54 -7.91
C ILE A 202 -7.22 -2.18 -6.62
N SER A 203 -8.37 -1.74 -6.14
CA SER A 203 -8.95 -2.25 -4.90
C SER A 203 -9.33 -3.73 -5.00
N ILE A 204 -9.32 -4.44 -3.86
CA ILE A 204 -9.78 -5.84 -3.81
C ILE A 204 -11.25 -5.98 -4.25
N THR A 205 -12.03 -4.93 -4.03
CA THR A 205 -13.42 -4.79 -4.46
C THR A 205 -13.53 -4.71 -5.98
N SER A 206 -12.70 -3.90 -6.64
CA SER A 206 -12.57 -3.86 -8.11
C SER A 206 -12.17 -5.20 -8.69
N LEU A 207 -11.19 -5.88 -8.07
CA LEU A 207 -10.76 -7.21 -8.51
C LEU A 207 -11.89 -8.25 -8.39
N SER A 208 -12.62 -8.23 -7.27
CA SER A 208 -13.74 -9.15 -7.03
C SER A 208 -14.89 -8.93 -8.02
N ALA A 209 -15.19 -7.67 -8.35
CA ALA A 209 -16.18 -7.30 -9.35
C ALA A 209 -15.75 -7.76 -10.75
N PHE A 210 -14.51 -7.48 -11.15
CA PHE A 210 -13.93 -7.93 -12.41
C PHE A 210 -13.94 -9.46 -12.53
N MET A 211 -13.56 -10.19 -11.47
CA MET A 211 -13.61 -11.66 -11.44
C MET A 211 -15.03 -12.20 -11.65
N THR A 212 -16.01 -11.61 -10.96
CA THR A 212 -17.42 -12.02 -11.05
C THR A 212 -18.03 -11.67 -12.42
N GLY A 213 -17.80 -10.45 -12.92
CA GLY A 213 -18.21 -10.01 -14.25
C GLY A 213 -17.59 -10.88 -15.34
N SER A 214 -16.29 -11.15 -15.26
CA SER A 214 -15.58 -12.05 -16.19
C SER A 214 -16.15 -13.46 -16.17
N ALA A 215 -16.43 -14.02 -15.00
CA ALA A 215 -17.01 -15.36 -14.88
C ALA A 215 -18.38 -15.46 -15.58
N ILE A 216 -19.24 -14.45 -15.39
CA ILE A 216 -20.56 -14.38 -16.04
C ILE A 216 -20.40 -14.22 -17.56
N THR A 217 -19.57 -13.28 -18.02
CA THR A 217 -19.38 -13.01 -19.45
C THR A 217 -18.72 -14.18 -20.18
N ILE A 218 -17.71 -14.81 -19.58
CA ILE A 218 -17.10 -16.03 -20.14
C ILE A 218 -18.13 -17.15 -20.17
N GLY A 219 -18.88 -17.38 -19.08
CA GLY A 219 -19.94 -18.39 -19.04
C GLY A 219 -20.97 -18.20 -20.16
N ALA A 220 -21.44 -16.95 -20.35
CA ALA A 220 -22.34 -16.57 -21.44
C ALA A 220 -21.74 -16.85 -22.82
N SER A 221 -20.48 -16.47 -23.06
CA SER A 221 -19.78 -16.67 -24.34
C SER A 221 -19.66 -18.15 -24.76
N GLN A 222 -19.73 -19.07 -23.80
CA GLN A 222 -19.63 -20.52 -24.04
C GLN A 222 -20.97 -21.19 -24.30
N LEU A 223 -22.10 -20.58 -23.94
CA LEU A 223 -23.43 -21.17 -24.14
C LEU A 223 -23.70 -21.54 -25.61
N PRO A 224 -23.39 -20.71 -26.63
CA PRO A 224 -23.62 -21.07 -28.02
C PRO A 224 -22.85 -22.34 -28.41
N SER A 225 -21.62 -22.47 -27.91
CA SER A 225 -20.80 -23.65 -28.17
C SER A 225 -21.24 -24.89 -27.41
N LEU A 226 -21.78 -24.73 -26.20
CA LEU A 226 -22.37 -25.80 -25.41
C LEU A 226 -23.59 -26.41 -26.12
N PHE A 227 -24.43 -25.56 -26.72
CA PHE A 227 -25.67 -25.95 -27.39
C PHE A 227 -25.53 -26.28 -28.89
N GLY A 228 -24.36 -26.04 -29.48
CA GLY A 228 -24.11 -26.24 -30.91
C GLY A 228 -24.72 -25.18 -31.84
N LEU A 229 -25.04 -24.01 -31.28
CA LEU A 229 -25.69 -22.90 -31.99
C LEU A 229 -24.67 -22.13 -32.83
N THR A 230 -25.13 -21.60 -33.96
CA THR A 230 -24.35 -20.82 -34.93
C THR A 230 -25.24 -19.71 -35.49
N GLY A 231 -24.65 -18.59 -35.94
CA GLY A 231 -25.40 -17.52 -36.61
C GLY A 231 -25.43 -16.18 -35.87
N PHE A 232 -24.82 -16.09 -34.69
CA PHE A 232 -24.64 -14.84 -33.95
C PHE A 232 -23.26 -14.75 -33.31
N SER A 233 -22.88 -13.54 -32.90
CA SER A 233 -21.60 -13.25 -32.27
C SER A 233 -21.59 -13.75 -30.82
N ASN A 234 -20.59 -14.57 -30.48
CA ASN A 234 -20.33 -15.00 -29.10
C ASN A 234 -19.50 -13.96 -28.31
N ARG A 235 -19.24 -12.80 -28.91
CA ARG A 235 -18.34 -11.74 -28.40
C ARG A 235 -19.08 -10.48 -27.99
N ASP A 236 -20.38 -10.42 -28.25
CA ASP A 236 -21.21 -9.31 -27.83
C ASP A 236 -21.26 -9.26 -26.28
N ALA A 237 -21.76 -8.15 -25.74
CA ALA A 237 -22.02 -8.03 -24.31
C ALA A 237 -22.78 -9.26 -23.80
N ALA A 238 -22.43 -9.74 -22.61
CA ALA A 238 -22.91 -11.02 -22.07
C ALA A 238 -24.44 -11.15 -22.13
N PHE A 239 -25.16 -10.07 -21.83
CA PHE A 239 -26.62 -10.06 -21.91
C PHE A 239 -27.14 -10.36 -23.32
N ARG A 240 -26.50 -9.84 -24.38
CA ARG A 240 -26.89 -10.08 -25.77
C ARG A 240 -26.66 -11.52 -26.16
N VAL A 241 -25.52 -12.08 -25.76
CA VAL A 241 -25.21 -13.50 -26.00
C VAL A 241 -26.22 -14.41 -25.32
N ILE A 242 -26.60 -14.12 -24.07
CA ILE A 242 -27.63 -14.87 -23.35
C ILE A 242 -28.97 -14.76 -24.08
N VAL A 243 -29.42 -13.55 -24.43
CA VAL A 243 -30.69 -13.32 -25.13
C VAL A 243 -30.71 -14.04 -26.48
N ASN A 244 -29.64 -13.94 -27.27
CA ASN A 244 -29.55 -14.61 -28.57
C ASN A 244 -29.50 -16.13 -28.42
N THR A 245 -28.80 -16.65 -27.41
CA THR A 245 -28.80 -18.09 -27.10
C THR A 245 -30.22 -18.58 -26.77
N LEU A 246 -30.96 -17.83 -25.96
CA LEU A 246 -32.34 -18.18 -25.61
C LEU A 246 -33.28 -18.15 -26.83
N LYS A 247 -33.09 -17.20 -27.75
CA LYS A 247 -33.86 -17.12 -29.01
C LYS A 247 -33.62 -18.31 -29.94
N HIS A 248 -32.37 -18.77 -30.05
CA HIS A 248 -31.99 -19.87 -30.95
C HIS A 248 -32.01 -21.23 -30.26
N LEU A 249 -32.53 -21.33 -29.03
CA LEU A 249 -32.61 -22.60 -28.30
C LEU A 249 -33.37 -23.72 -29.06
N PRO A 250 -34.42 -23.44 -29.87
CA PRO A 250 -35.05 -24.45 -30.72
C PRO A 250 -34.13 -25.04 -31.80
N GLU A 251 -33.02 -24.37 -32.15
CA GLU A 251 -32.06 -24.79 -33.19
C GLU A 251 -30.89 -25.63 -32.62
N THR A 252 -31.04 -26.12 -31.38
CA THR A 252 -30.03 -26.92 -30.70
C THR A 252 -29.68 -28.20 -31.47
N LYS A 253 -28.39 -28.55 -31.50
CA LYS A 253 -27.86 -29.74 -32.19
C LYS A 253 -27.53 -30.85 -31.20
N LEU A 254 -27.10 -32.01 -31.71
CA LEU A 254 -26.56 -33.12 -30.91
C LEU A 254 -25.42 -32.69 -29.98
N ASP A 255 -24.70 -31.62 -30.32
CA ASP A 255 -23.72 -30.95 -29.46
C ASP A 255 -24.26 -30.63 -28.05
N ALA A 256 -25.53 -30.23 -27.94
CA ALA A 256 -26.17 -29.91 -26.66
C ALA A 256 -26.21 -31.13 -25.72
N ALA A 257 -26.52 -32.32 -26.26
CA ALA A 257 -26.55 -33.54 -25.47
C ALA A 257 -25.15 -33.86 -24.91
N ILE A 258 -24.11 -33.72 -25.73
CA ILE A 258 -22.72 -33.94 -25.32
C ILE A 258 -22.27 -32.89 -24.31
N GLY A 259 -22.53 -31.61 -24.57
CA GLY A 259 -22.14 -30.50 -23.70
C GLY A 259 -22.81 -30.55 -22.32
N LEU A 260 -24.13 -30.73 -22.27
CA LEU A 260 -24.89 -30.76 -21.02
C LEU A 260 -24.56 -32.00 -20.20
N THR A 261 -24.41 -33.17 -20.82
CA THR A 261 -24.01 -34.38 -20.09
C THR A 261 -22.58 -34.26 -19.58
N ALA A 262 -21.65 -33.69 -20.36
CA ALA A 262 -20.29 -33.43 -19.88
C ALA A 262 -20.28 -32.46 -18.68
N LEU A 263 -21.06 -31.39 -18.75
CA LEU A 263 -21.21 -30.43 -17.64
C LEU A 263 -21.80 -31.10 -16.39
N PHE A 264 -22.84 -31.92 -16.56
CA PHE A 264 -23.44 -32.71 -15.49
C PHE A 264 -22.41 -33.66 -14.85
N PHE A 265 -21.65 -34.41 -15.65
CA PHE A 265 -20.60 -35.31 -15.14
C PHE A 265 -19.50 -34.55 -14.39
N LEU A 266 -19.08 -33.37 -14.84
CA LEU A 266 -18.10 -32.53 -14.12
C LEU A 266 -18.58 -32.18 -12.71
N TYR A 267 -19.83 -31.72 -12.56
CA TYR A 267 -20.40 -31.40 -11.26
C TYR A 267 -20.71 -32.65 -10.41
N LEU A 268 -21.18 -33.74 -11.04
CA LEU A 268 -21.45 -35.00 -10.36
C LEU A 268 -20.16 -35.60 -9.76
N ILE A 269 -19.08 -35.66 -10.55
CA ILE A 269 -17.76 -36.13 -10.09
C ILE A 269 -17.24 -35.23 -8.97
N ARG A 270 -17.42 -33.91 -9.08
CA ARG A 270 -17.05 -32.96 -8.02
C ARG A 270 -17.79 -33.24 -6.72
N PHE A 271 -19.11 -33.33 -6.79
CA PHE A 271 -19.96 -33.52 -5.61
C PHE A 271 -19.68 -34.87 -4.94
N THR A 272 -19.63 -35.95 -5.71
CA THR A 272 -19.39 -37.31 -5.19
C THR A 272 -18.01 -37.46 -4.58
N LEU A 273 -16.95 -36.98 -5.24
CA LEU A 273 -15.59 -37.06 -4.70
C LEU A 273 -15.36 -36.11 -3.53
N ALA A 274 -15.96 -34.92 -3.51
CA ALA A 274 -15.89 -34.03 -2.35
C ALA A 274 -16.54 -34.69 -1.11
N ARG A 275 -17.73 -35.26 -1.27
CA ARG A 275 -18.44 -35.95 -0.19
C ARG A 275 -17.74 -37.24 0.25
N ALA A 276 -17.11 -37.96 -0.69
CA ALA A 276 -16.27 -39.11 -0.37
C ALA A 276 -15.01 -38.71 0.41
N ALA A 277 -14.41 -37.56 0.09
CA ALA A 277 -13.23 -37.05 0.79
C ALA A 277 -13.52 -36.68 2.25
N GLU A 278 -14.73 -36.19 2.53
CA GLU A 278 -15.21 -35.94 3.89
C GLU A 278 -15.49 -37.25 4.65
N ARG A 279 -16.06 -38.25 3.96
CA ARG A 279 -16.43 -39.53 4.56
C ARG A 279 -15.23 -40.45 4.83
N TRP A 280 -14.18 -40.36 4.01
CA TRP A 280 -12.96 -41.19 4.11
C TRP A 280 -11.69 -40.34 4.27
N PRO A 281 -11.44 -39.80 5.48
CA PRO A 281 -10.31 -38.91 5.73
C PRO A 281 -8.94 -39.57 5.50
N ALA A 282 -8.81 -40.89 5.71
CA ALA A 282 -7.57 -41.64 5.48
C ALA A 282 -7.08 -41.55 4.01
N ASN A 283 -8.01 -41.55 3.05
CA ASN A 283 -7.71 -41.51 1.61
C ASN A 283 -7.91 -40.13 1.00
N LYS A 284 -8.06 -39.08 1.82
CA LYS A 284 -8.37 -37.71 1.38
C LYS A 284 -7.43 -37.19 0.30
N ARG A 285 -6.13 -37.52 0.39
CA ARG A 285 -5.13 -37.12 -0.62
C ARG A 285 -5.42 -37.73 -1.99
N ILE A 286 -5.69 -39.04 -2.05
CA ILE A 286 -5.97 -39.74 -3.32
C ILE A 286 -7.29 -39.26 -3.92
N ILE A 287 -8.34 -39.14 -3.09
CA ILE A 287 -9.65 -38.65 -3.53
C ILE A 287 -9.54 -37.23 -4.06
N PHE A 288 -8.73 -36.40 -3.41
CA PHE A 288 -8.44 -35.04 -3.86
C PHE A 288 -7.71 -35.00 -5.21
N PHE A 289 -6.74 -35.89 -5.44
CA PHE A 289 -6.08 -36.01 -6.75
C PHE A 289 -7.07 -36.48 -7.84
N LEU A 290 -7.90 -37.48 -7.57
CA LEU A 290 -8.96 -37.92 -8.49
C LEU A 290 -9.94 -36.79 -8.82
N ASN A 291 -10.29 -36.00 -7.80
CA ASN A 291 -11.14 -34.84 -7.95
C ASN A 291 -10.51 -33.78 -8.88
N THR A 292 -9.19 -33.61 -8.82
CA THR A 292 -8.46 -32.69 -9.69
C THR A 292 -8.36 -33.21 -11.13
N MET A 293 -8.32 -34.53 -11.32
CA MET A 293 -8.30 -35.18 -12.65
C MET A 293 -9.65 -35.19 -13.39
N ARG A 294 -10.74 -34.73 -12.77
CA ARG A 294 -12.10 -34.77 -13.37
C ARG A 294 -12.14 -34.21 -14.79
N THR A 295 -11.44 -33.09 -15.02
CA THR A 295 -11.53 -32.35 -16.28
C THR A 295 -10.87 -33.14 -17.39
N VAL A 296 -9.70 -33.73 -17.11
CA VAL A 296 -8.97 -34.59 -18.03
C VAL A 296 -9.80 -35.83 -18.34
N PHE A 297 -10.36 -36.46 -17.31
CA PHE A 297 -11.21 -37.64 -17.47
C PHE A 297 -12.42 -37.36 -18.37
N VAL A 298 -13.17 -36.27 -18.12
CA VAL A 298 -14.34 -35.91 -18.94
C VAL A 298 -13.93 -35.58 -20.37
N ILE A 299 -12.84 -34.85 -20.59
CA ILE A 299 -12.34 -34.58 -21.95
C ILE A 299 -12.03 -35.90 -22.67
N LEU A 300 -11.24 -36.78 -22.07
CA LEU A 300 -10.88 -38.07 -22.69
C LEU A 300 -12.10 -38.96 -22.96
N LEU A 301 -13.03 -39.04 -22.00
CA LEU A 301 -14.27 -39.82 -22.13
C LEU A 301 -15.08 -39.34 -23.33
N TYR A 302 -15.32 -38.03 -23.44
CA TYR A 302 -16.12 -37.50 -24.54
C TYR A 302 -15.37 -37.41 -25.86
N THR A 303 -14.04 -37.32 -25.86
CA THR A 303 -13.23 -37.54 -27.08
C THR A 303 -13.39 -38.98 -27.58
N MET A 304 -13.40 -39.97 -26.69
CA MET A 304 -13.64 -41.37 -27.06
C MET A 304 -15.07 -41.57 -27.60
N VAL A 305 -16.08 -40.99 -26.94
CA VAL A 305 -17.47 -41.02 -27.42
C VAL A 305 -17.59 -40.36 -28.80
N SER A 306 -16.98 -39.19 -28.98
CA SER A 306 -16.95 -38.48 -30.25
C SER A 306 -16.23 -39.26 -31.35
N TRP A 307 -15.12 -39.91 -31.03
CA TRP A 307 -14.43 -40.80 -31.95
C TRP A 307 -15.32 -41.96 -32.37
N LEU A 308 -16.03 -42.60 -31.44
CA LEU A 308 -16.93 -43.70 -31.75
C LEU A 308 -18.08 -43.28 -32.67
N ILE A 309 -18.59 -42.05 -32.51
CA ILE A 309 -19.67 -41.48 -33.34
C ILE A 309 -19.15 -41.05 -34.73
N ASN A 310 -17.94 -40.50 -34.80
CA ASN A 310 -17.41 -39.84 -36.00
C ASN A 310 -16.35 -40.65 -36.76
N LYS A 311 -15.98 -41.86 -36.31
CA LYS A 311 -14.95 -42.70 -36.95
C LYS A 311 -15.20 -42.95 -38.45
N ASP A 312 -16.47 -43.11 -38.82
CA ASP A 312 -16.92 -43.39 -40.19
C ASP A 312 -17.42 -42.12 -40.92
N ARG A 313 -17.34 -40.95 -40.27
CA ARG A 313 -17.90 -39.66 -40.72
C ARG A 313 -16.90 -38.51 -40.58
N LYS A 314 -15.67 -38.71 -41.06
CA LYS A 314 -14.59 -37.70 -40.91
C LYS A 314 -14.87 -36.39 -41.64
N ASP A 315 -15.50 -36.44 -42.81
CA ASP A 315 -15.75 -35.25 -43.63
C ASP A 315 -16.99 -34.45 -43.18
N HIS A 316 -17.97 -35.14 -42.57
CA HIS A 316 -19.20 -34.56 -42.04
C HIS A 316 -19.48 -35.09 -40.63
N PRO A 317 -18.73 -34.60 -39.62
CA PRO A 317 -18.90 -35.05 -38.26
C PRO A 317 -20.30 -34.71 -37.74
N ALA A 318 -20.93 -35.64 -37.02
CA ALA A 318 -22.28 -35.50 -36.47
C ALA A 318 -22.36 -34.48 -35.32
N VAL A 319 -21.21 -34.13 -34.75
CA VAL A 319 -21.00 -33.20 -33.64
C VAL A 319 -19.87 -32.28 -34.04
N ARG A 320 -19.91 -31.02 -33.67
CA ARG A 320 -18.84 -30.08 -34.01
C ARG A 320 -17.55 -30.45 -33.27
N VAL A 321 -16.54 -30.86 -34.04
CA VAL A 321 -15.21 -31.19 -33.54
C VAL A 321 -14.19 -30.11 -33.90
N LEU A 322 -13.03 -30.14 -33.25
CA LEU A 322 -11.98 -29.14 -33.43
C LEU A 322 -11.35 -29.13 -34.83
N GLY A 323 -11.18 -30.30 -35.45
CA GLY A 323 -10.57 -30.42 -36.78
C GLY A 323 -9.05 -30.66 -36.78
N VAL A 324 -8.42 -30.50 -37.94
CA VAL A 324 -7.01 -30.87 -38.15
C VAL A 324 -6.07 -29.85 -37.50
N VAL A 325 -5.20 -30.33 -36.61
CA VAL A 325 -4.14 -29.53 -35.98
C VAL A 325 -2.77 -29.95 -36.53
N PRO A 326 -1.97 -29.04 -37.11
CA PRO A 326 -0.66 -29.38 -37.64
C PRO A 326 0.29 -29.87 -36.54
N LYS A 327 1.14 -30.84 -36.88
CA LYS A 327 2.19 -31.33 -35.98
C LYS A 327 3.38 -30.37 -35.92
N GLY A 328 3.86 -30.13 -34.69
CA GLY A 328 5.08 -29.37 -34.39
C GLY A 328 4.95 -27.85 -34.56
N PHE A 329 6.05 -27.14 -34.31
CA PHE A 329 6.13 -25.69 -34.48
C PHE A 329 6.41 -25.33 -35.95
N ARG A 330 5.36 -25.08 -36.73
CA ARG A 330 5.48 -24.73 -38.16
C ARG A 330 5.56 -23.23 -38.43
N ASN A 331 5.24 -22.42 -37.42
CA ASN A 331 5.12 -20.97 -37.53
C ASN A 331 6.17 -20.26 -36.66
N ALA A 332 7.33 -20.89 -36.44
CA ALA A 332 8.46 -20.23 -35.82
C ALA A 332 9.09 -19.27 -36.83
N SER A 333 8.94 -17.97 -36.57
CA SER A 333 9.42 -16.89 -37.43
C SER A 333 9.77 -15.67 -36.60
N VAL A 334 10.62 -14.80 -37.14
CA VAL A 334 10.85 -13.48 -36.54
C VAL A 334 9.55 -12.67 -36.66
N PRO A 335 9.01 -12.07 -35.58
CA PRO A 335 7.80 -11.27 -35.65
C PRO A 335 7.96 -10.07 -36.59
N GLU A 336 7.06 -9.95 -37.56
CA GLU A 336 7.03 -8.81 -38.48
C GLU A 336 6.33 -7.63 -37.80
N ILE A 337 7.07 -6.55 -37.53
CA ILE A 337 6.57 -5.36 -36.86
C ILE A 337 6.69 -4.19 -37.82
N GLU A 338 5.63 -3.96 -38.59
CA GLU A 338 5.53 -2.82 -39.49
C GLU A 338 4.87 -1.63 -38.76
N SER A 339 5.42 -0.43 -38.92
CA SER A 339 4.85 0.79 -38.31
C SER A 339 3.39 1.04 -38.74
N SER A 340 3.06 0.73 -39.99
CA SER A 340 1.71 0.83 -40.54
C SER A 340 0.72 -0.16 -39.91
N LEU A 341 1.19 -1.33 -39.46
CA LEU A 341 0.39 -2.32 -38.76
C LEU A 341 0.16 -1.88 -37.30
N VAL A 342 1.22 -1.40 -36.62
CA VAL A 342 1.13 -0.92 -35.24
C VAL A 342 0.15 0.24 -35.11
N SER A 343 0.16 1.19 -36.06
CA SER A 343 -0.76 2.34 -36.02
C SER A 343 -2.24 1.94 -36.11
N LYS A 344 -2.55 0.81 -36.75
CA LYS A 344 -3.93 0.31 -36.91
C LYS A 344 -4.51 -0.30 -35.64
N PHE A 345 -3.68 -0.90 -34.79
CA PHE A 345 -4.13 -1.48 -33.52
C PHE A 345 -3.74 -0.65 -32.29
N ALA A 346 -3.05 0.47 -32.46
CA ALA A 346 -2.53 1.29 -31.36
C ALA A 346 -3.62 1.73 -30.36
N SER A 347 -4.83 2.00 -30.83
CA SER A 347 -5.99 2.34 -29.99
C SER A 347 -6.39 1.22 -29.02
N HIS A 348 -6.10 -0.04 -29.35
CA HIS A 348 -6.44 -1.21 -28.52
C HIS A 348 -5.32 -1.60 -27.54
N LEU A 349 -4.12 -1.02 -27.69
CA LEU A 349 -2.97 -1.33 -26.81
C LEU A 349 -3.27 -1.04 -25.33
N PRO A 350 -3.85 0.11 -24.94
CA PRO A 350 -4.14 0.38 -23.53
C PRO A 350 -5.02 -0.70 -22.90
N ALA A 351 -6.09 -1.11 -23.58
CA ALA A 351 -6.99 -2.16 -23.10
C ALA A 351 -6.27 -3.50 -22.97
N GLY A 352 -5.51 -3.93 -23.99
CA GLY A 352 -4.78 -5.20 -23.94
C GLY A 352 -3.69 -5.24 -22.88
N VAL A 353 -2.95 -4.14 -22.70
CA VAL A 353 -1.91 -4.01 -21.65
C VAL A 353 -2.54 -4.07 -20.26
N ILE A 354 -3.63 -3.34 -20.05
CA ILE A 354 -4.34 -3.32 -18.76
C ILE A 354 -4.90 -4.71 -18.46
N VAL A 355 -5.58 -5.37 -19.40
CA VAL A 355 -6.08 -6.74 -19.21
C VAL A 355 -4.93 -7.69 -18.89
N MET A 356 -3.85 -7.66 -19.68
CA MET A 356 -2.69 -8.53 -19.49
C MET A 356 -2.08 -8.38 -18.10
N LEU A 357 -1.93 -7.15 -17.62
CA LEU A 357 -1.26 -6.79 -16.36
C LEU A 357 -2.16 -7.00 -15.14
N VAL A 358 -3.40 -6.49 -15.19
CA VAL A 358 -4.35 -6.57 -14.09
C VAL A 358 -4.77 -8.01 -13.84
N GLU A 359 -5.12 -8.76 -14.89
CA GLU A 359 -5.51 -10.17 -14.73
C GLU A 359 -4.38 -10.97 -14.09
N HIS A 360 -3.15 -10.81 -14.59
CA HIS A 360 -1.99 -11.53 -14.06
C HIS A 360 -1.71 -11.22 -12.59
N ILE A 361 -1.59 -9.94 -12.25
CA ILE A 361 -1.15 -9.53 -10.91
C ILE A 361 -2.25 -9.76 -9.88
N ALA A 362 -3.52 -9.59 -10.25
CA ALA A 362 -4.65 -9.94 -9.40
C ALA A 362 -4.64 -11.41 -9.01
N ILE A 363 -4.46 -12.30 -10.00
CA ILE A 363 -4.35 -13.75 -9.78
C ILE A 363 -3.17 -14.04 -8.88
N SER A 364 -1.99 -13.55 -9.26
CA SER A 364 -0.76 -13.79 -8.53
C SER A 364 -0.94 -13.36 -7.06
N LYS A 365 -1.25 -12.08 -6.78
CA LYS A 365 -1.43 -11.58 -5.41
C LYS A 365 -2.48 -12.35 -4.61
N SER A 366 -3.61 -12.71 -5.22
CA SER A 366 -4.67 -13.48 -4.56
C SER A 366 -4.15 -14.84 -4.08
N PHE A 367 -3.47 -15.58 -4.95
CA PHE A 367 -2.91 -16.89 -4.60
C PHE A 367 -1.69 -16.81 -3.68
N GLY A 368 -0.86 -15.77 -3.78
CA GLY A 368 0.21 -15.50 -2.82
C GLY A 368 -0.33 -15.34 -1.40
N ARG A 369 -1.42 -14.59 -1.23
CA ARG A 369 -2.09 -14.41 0.06
C ARG A 369 -2.71 -15.71 0.59
N VAL A 370 -3.38 -16.48 -0.28
CA VAL A 370 -4.00 -17.76 0.12
C VAL A 370 -2.96 -18.81 0.52
N ASN A 371 -1.78 -18.80 -0.12
CA ASN A 371 -0.72 -19.79 0.08
C ASN A 371 0.47 -19.29 0.91
N ASN A 372 0.32 -18.16 1.61
CA ASN A 372 1.32 -17.57 2.52
C ASN A 372 2.70 -17.30 1.90
N TYR A 373 2.75 -16.66 0.73
CA TYR A 373 3.99 -16.12 0.18
C TYR A 373 3.76 -14.75 -0.49
N THR A 374 4.83 -13.95 -0.55
CA THR A 374 4.79 -12.61 -1.14
C THR A 374 5.14 -12.67 -2.62
N ILE A 375 4.50 -11.80 -3.40
CA ILE A 375 4.71 -11.67 -4.84
C ILE A 375 5.16 -10.25 -5.10
N ASP A 376 6.17 -10.11 -5.94
CA ASP A 376 6.64 -8.80 -6.42
C ASP A 376 5.90 -8.46 -7.73
N PRO A 377 4.98 -7.46 -7.72
CA PRO A 377 4.22 -7.10 -8.90
C PRO A 377 5.10 -6.63 -10.07
N SER A 378 6.20 -5.95 -9.79
CA SER A 378 7.11 -5.46 -10.83
C SER A 378 7.82 -6.62 -11.51
N GLN A 379 8.22 -7.63 -10.73
CA GLN A 379 8.87 -8.82 -11.26
C GLN A 379 7.88 -9.70 -12.04
N GLU A 380 6.62 -9.79 -11.60
CA GLU A 380 5.57 -10.45 -12.40
C GLU A 380 5.35 -9.74 -13.75
N MET A 381 5.43 -8.39 -13.81
CA MET A 381 5.40 -7.64 -15.08
C MET A 381 6.58 -7.99 -15.99
N VAL A 382 7.79 -8.12 -15.43
CA VAL A 382 8.96 -8.60 -16.20
C VAL A 382 8.69 -10.01 -16.75
N ALA A 383 8.14 -10.91 -15.93
CA ALA A 383 7.88 -12.28 -16.34
C ALA A 383 6.87 -12.40 -17.50
N ILE A 384 5.75 -11.66 -17.44
CA ILE A 384 4.76 -11.66 -18.53
C ILE A 384 5.26 -10.89 -19.76
N GLY A 385 6.00 -9.78 -19.56
CA GLY A 385 6.61 -9.03 -20.65
C GLY A 385 7.58 -9.88 -21.45
N MET A 386 8.52 -10.54 -20.77
CA MET A 386 9.47 -11.49 -21.37
C MET A 386 8.75 -12.66 -22.05
N THR A 387 7.69 -13.19 -21.45
CA THR A 387 6.91 -14.28 -22.04
C THR A 387 6.30 -13.90 -23.40
N ASN A 388 5.71 -12.71 -23.49
CA ASN A 388 5.06 -12.25 -24.72
C ASN A 388 6.07 -11.84 -25.80
N LEU A 389 7.22 -11.29 -25.39
CA LEU A 389 8.34 -10.98 -26.28
C LEU A 389 8.95 -12.24 -26.89
N LEU A 390 9.39 -13.17 -26.02
CA LEU A 390 10.05 -14.41 -26.47
C LEU A 390 9.06 -15.35 -27.15
N GLY A 391 7.81 -15.40 -26.69
CA GLY A 391 6.79 -16.28 -27.23
C GLY A 391 6.50 -16.03 -28.71
N SER A 392 6.55 -14.76 -29.13
CA SER A 392 6.23 -14.36 -30.50
C SER A 392 7.16 -15.00 -31.54
N PHE A 393 8.40 -15.35 -31.19
CA PHE A 393 9.35 -16.04 -32.09
C PHE A 393 8.93 -17.48 -32.45
N LEU A 394 8.08 -18.12 -31.63
CA LEU A 394 7.48 -19.42 -31.94
C LEU A 394 6.04 -19.30 -32.45
N GLY A 395 5.60 -18.09 -32.79
CA GLY A 395 4.23 -17.82 -33.17
C GLY A 395 3.25 -17.85 -31.99
N ALA A 396 3.70 -17.68 -30.74
CA ALA A 396 2.75 -17.49 -29.64
C ALA A 396 2.08 -16.13 -29.76
N TYR A 397 0.77 -16.09 -29.48
CA TYR A 397 0.01 -14.86 -29.34
C TYR A 397 -0.12 -14.46 -27.85
N PRO A 398 -0.63 -13.24 -27.56
CA PRO A 398 -0.65 -12.68 -26.20
C PRO A 398 -1.15 -13.66 -25.13
N SER A 399 -0.34 -13.83 -24.09
CA SER A 399 -0.54 -14.78 -23.00
C SER A 399 -0.43 -14.09 -21.65
N THR A 400 -1.24 -14.53 -20.70
CA THR A 400 -1.22 -14.02 -19.32
C THR A 400 -1.60 -15.12 -18.32
N GLY A 401 -1.70 -14.78 -17.04
CA GLY A 401 -2.12 -15.69 -15.99
C GLY A 401 -3.59 -16.07 -16.13
N SER A 402 -3.93 -17.34 -15.86
CA SER A 402 -5.32 -17.83 -15.92
C SER A 402 -5.85 -18.19 -14.55
N PHE A 403 -7.00 -17.64 -14.16
CA PHE A 403 -7.67 -17.94 -12.89
C PHE A 403 -7.96 -19.43 -12.72
N SER A 404 -8.63 -20.05 -13.70
CA SER A 404 -9.06 -21.45 -13.64
C SER A 404 -7.88 -22.41 -13.53
N ARG A 405 -6.85 -22.22 -14.35
CA ARG A 405 -5.64 -23.07 -14.33
C ARG A 405 -4.83 -22.87 -13.06
N THR A 406 -4.70 -21.64 -12.58
CA THR A 406 -3.98 -21.33 -11.33
C THR A 406 -4.68 -21.96 -10.12
N ALA A 407 -6.01 -21.92 -10.07
CA ALA A 407 -6.79 -22.58 -9.01
C ALA A 407 -6.57 -24.10 -9.00
N ILE A 408 -6.56 -24.74 -10.18
CA ILE A 408 -6.28 -26.17 -10.31
C ILE A 408 -4.83 -26.47 -9.91
N LYS A 409 -3.87 -25.63 -10.32
CA LYS A 409 -2.43 -25.81 -10.07
C LYS A 409 -2.10 -25.70 -8.58
N SER A 410 -2.66 -24.69 -7.92
CA SER A 410 -2.57 -24.47 -6.47
C SER A 410 -3.18 -25.65 -5.71
N LYS A 411 -4.41 -26.05 -6.09
CA LYS A 411 -5.07 -27.23 -5.52
C LYS A 411 -4.22 -28.48 -5.70
N ALA A 412 -3.65 -28.74 -6.87
CA ALA A 412 -2.80 -29.91 -7.15
C ALA A 412 -1.53 -30.00 -6.26
N GLY A 413 -1.25 -29.00 -5.43
CA GLY A 413 -0.17 -29.03 -4.45
C GLY A 413 1.17 -28.63 -5.03
N VAL A 414 1.17 -27.73 -6.02
CA VAL A 414 2.40 -27.19 -6.63
C VAL A 414 3.31 -26.59 -5.56
N ARG A 415 4.62 -26.87 -5.70
CA ARG A 415 5.63 -26.46 -4.74
C ARG A 415 6.49 -25.33 -5.26
N THR A 416 6.82 -25.33 -6.55
CA THR A 416 7.63 -24.26 -7.15
C THR A 416 7.18 -23.85 -8.55
N PRO A 417 7.64 -22.70 -9.09
CA PRO A 417 7.43 -22.33 -10.48
C PRO A 417 7.95 -23.38 -11.49
N ALA A 418 8.87 -24.27 -11.09
CA ALA A 418 9.43 -25.33 -11.95
C ALA A 418 8.38 -26.31 -12.48
N ALA A 419 7.21 -26.43 -11.85
CA ALA A 419 6.07 -27.15 -12.42
C ALA A 419 5.69 -26.66 -13.85
N GLY A 420 6.05 -25.43 -14.19
CA GLY A 420 5.94 -24.88 -15.55
C GLY A 420 6.77 -25.65 -16.58
N LEU A 421 7.95 -26.15 -16.22
CA LEU A 421 8.77 -26.98 -17.11
C LEU A 421 8.08 -28.29 -17.47
N ILE A 422 7.51 -28.97 -16.46
CA ILE A 422 6.74 -30.21 -16.67
C ILE A 422 5.51 -29.92 -17.52
N THR A 423 4.80 -28.82 -17.25
CA THR A 423 3.66 -28.39 -18.06
C THR A 423 4.07 -28.17 -19.51
N GLY A 424 5.16 -27.44 -19.76
CA GLY A 424 5.70 -27.19 -21.09
C GLY A 424 6.11 -28.47 -21.81
N LEU A 425 6.74 -29.42 -21.10
CA LEU A 425 7.09 -30.73 -21.66
C LEU A 425 5.85 -31.54 -22.09
N VAL A 426 4.78 -31.50 -21.28
CA VAL A 426 3.51 -32.16 -21.62
C VAL A 426 2.88 -31.51 -22.85
N VAL A 427 2.84 -30.17 -22.93
CA VAL A 427 2.33 -29.45 -24.11
C VAL A 427 3.19 -29.74 -25.34
N LEU A 428 4.50 -29.80 -25.20
CA LEU A 428 5.43 -30.15 -26.27
C LEU A 428 5.12 -31.56 -26.81
N LEU A 429 5.04 -32.55 -25.92
CA LEU A 429 4.67 -33.92 -26.29
C LEU A 429 3.31 -33.96 -26.99
N ALA A 430 2.33 -33.21 -26.46
CA ALA A 430 0.99 -33.13 -26.99
C ALA A 430 0.96 -32.54 -28.42
N THR A 431 1.79 -31.53 -28.69
CA THR A 431 1.92 -30.85 -30.00
C THR A 431 2.52 -31.74 -31.08
N TYR A 432 3.35 -32.73 -30.71
CA TYR A 432 3.97 -33.64 -31.68
C TYR A 432 3.24 -35.00 -31.79
N LEU A 433 2.75 -35.56 -30.67
CA LEU A 433 2.20 -36.92 -30.62
C LEU A 433 0.67 -36.97 -30.63
N LEU A 434 -0.03 -36.03 -29.99
CA LEU A 434 -1.47 -36.15 -29.71
C LEU A 434 -2.38 -35.44 -30.74
N THR A 435 -1.83 -34.81 -31.78
CA THR A 435 -2.63 -34.02 -32.75
C THR A 435 -3.70 -34.82 -33.48
N ALA A 436 -3.48 -36.12 -33.70
CA ALA A 436 -4.47 -37.01 -34.29
C ALA A 436 -5.69 -37.24 -33.37
N VAL A 437 -5.48 -37.22 -32.05
CA VAL A 437 -6.54 -37.35 -31.05
C VAL A 437 -7.33 -36.05 -30.94
N PHE A 438 -6.67 -34.90 -31.06
CA PHE A 438 -7.31 -33.59 -30.96
C PHE A 438 -8.41 -33.36 -31.98
N PHE A 439 -8.29 -33.98 -33.16
CA PHE A 439 -9.32 -33.92 -34.21
C PHE A 439 -10.71 -34.27 -33.68
N TYR A 440 -10.82 -35.25 -32.77
CA TYR A 440 -12.10 -35.76 -32.28
C TYR A 440 -12.64 -35.03 -31.04
N ILE A 441 -11.94 -34.04 -30.50
CA ILE A 441 -12.42 -33.30 -29.33
C ILE A 441 -13.69 -32.51 -29.70
N PRO A 442 -14.84 -32.76 -29.03
CA PRO A 442 -16.05 -31.97 -29.26
C PRO A 442 -15.92 -30.57 -28.69
N SER A 443 -16.33 -29.57 -29.47
CA SER A 443 -16.34 -28.17 -29.02
C SER A 443 -17.30 -27.93 -27.85
N ALA A 444 -18.38 -28.71 -27.77
CA ALA A 444 -19.35 -28.64 -26.66
C ALA A 444 -18.75 -29.06 -25.30
N VAL A 445 -17.82 -30.02 -25.30
CA VAL A 445 -17.12 -30.47 -24.08
C VAL A 445 -16.14 -29.40 -23.61
N LEU A 446 -15.44 -28.74 -24.53
CA LEU A 446 -14.57 -27.61 -24.21
C LEU A 446 -15.37 -26.47 -23.56
N ALA A 447 -16.54 -26.15 -24.11
CA ALA A 447 -17.46 -25.17 -23.53
C ALA A 447 -17.91 -25.57 -22.11
N ALA A 448 -18.31 -26.84 -21.91
CA ALA A 448 -18.71 -27.35 -20.59
C ALA A 448 -17.59 -27.24 -19.55
N VAL A 449 -16.35 -27.59 -19.93
CA VAL A 449 -15.18 -27.47 -19.07
C VAL A 449 -14.90 -26.02 -18.69
N ILE A 450 -15.01 -25.10 -19.65
CA ILE A 450 -14.82 -23.67 -19.38
C ILE A 450 -15.90 -23.15 -18.44
N ILE A 451 -17.18 -23.46 -18.67
CA ILE A 451 -18.30 -23.06 -17.81
C ILE A 451 -18.11 -23.59 -16.37
N HIS A 452 -17.75 -24.87 -16.22
CA HIS A 452 -17.48 -25.45 -14.91
C HIS A 452 -16.32 -24.74 -14.19
N ALA A 453 -15.26 -24.39 -14.93
CA ALA A 453 -14.07 -23.78 -14.36
C ALA A 453 -14.28 -22.32 -13.92
N VAL A 454 -15.06 -21.53 -14.66
CA VAL A 454 -15.33 -20.12 -14.30
C VAL A 454 -16.37 -19.96 -13.19
N GLY A 455 -17.23 -20.96 -12.97
CA GLY A 455 -18.19 -20.94 -11.85
C GLY A 455 -17.54 -20.79 -10.48
N ASP A 456 -16.32 -21.31 -10.31
CA ASP A 456 -15.53 -21.18 -9.07
C ASP A 456 -14.95 -19.77 -8.84
N LEU A 457 -15.03 -18.88 -9.83
CA LEU A 457 -14.49 -17.52 -9.77
C LEU A 457 -15.51 -16.47 -9.26
N ILE A 458 -16.80 -16.82 -9.22
CA ILE A 458 -17.85 -15.93 -8.74
C ILE A 458 -17.66 -15.66 -7.24
N THR A 459 -17.61 -14.38 -6.86
CA THR A 459 -17.44 -13.97 -5.46
C THR A 459 -18.58 -14.51 -4.59
N PRO A 460 -18.30 -15.28 -3.51
CA PRO A 460 -19.33 -15.80 -2.63
C PRO A 460 -20.09 -14.69 -1.87
N PRO A 461 -21.39 -14.87 -1.57
CA PRO A 461 -22.17 -13.89 -0.80
C PRO A 461 -21.58 -13.56 0.59
N ASN A 462 -20.93 -14.53 1.24
CA ASN A 462 -20.27 -14.31 2.54
C ASN A 462 -19.13 -13.27 2.45
N THR A 463 -18.36 -13.30 1.36
CA THR A 463 -17.30 -12.30 1.11
C THR A 463 -17.91 -10.91 0.92
N LEU A 464 -19.03 -10.82 0.21
CA LEU A 464 -19.73 -9.54 0.02
C LEU A 464 -20.28 -8.98 1.35
N TYR A 465 -20.79 -9.84 2.22
CA TYR A 465 -21.21 -9.44 3.56
C TYR A 465 -20.04 -8.96 4.42
N GLN A 466 -18.85 -9.56 4.29
CA GLN A 466 -17.63 -9.05 4.92
C GLN A 466 -17.25 -7.66 4.39
N PHE A 467 -17.35 -7.42 3.08
CA PHE A 467 -17.14 -6.08 2.52
C PHE A 467 -18.14 -5.07 3.07
N TRP A 468 -19.41 -5.45 3.23
CA TRP A 468 -20.43 -4.59 3.85
C TRP A 468 -20.07 -4.17 5.27
N ARG A 469 -19.55 -5.10 6.08
CA ARG A 469 -19.11 -4.83 7.46
C ARG A 469 -17.89 -3.90 7.54
N VAL A 470 -17.09 -3.83 6.48
CA VAL A 470 -15.92 -2.95 6.39
C VAL A 470 -16.31 -1.57 5.83
N SER A 471 -16.95 -1.53 4.66
CA SER A 471 -17.34 -0.30 3.97
C SER A 471 -18.53 -0.57 3.03
N PRO A 472 -19.73 -0.09 3.36
CA PRO A 472 -20.91 -0.25 2.49
C PRO A 472 -20.75 0.36 1.09
N ILE A 473 -19.95 1.43 0.97
CA ILE A 473 -19.67 2.10 -0.32
C ILE A 473 -18.94 1.13 -1.27
N GLU A 474 -18.06 0.27 -0.76
CA GLU A 474 -17.34 -0.69 -1.60
C GLU A 474 -18.27 -1.76 -2.18
N VAL A 475 -19.29 -2.20 -1.44
CA VAL A 475 -20.30 -3.12 -1.96
C VAL A 475 -21.06 -2.52 -3.13
N PHE A 476 -21.37 -1.22 -3.08
CA PHE A 476 -21.98 -0.51 -4.21
C PHE A 476 -21.05 -0.48 -5.43
N ILE A 477 -19.76 -0.16 -5.23
CA ILE A 477 -18.75 -0.18 -6.30
C ILE A 477 -18.67 -1.57 -6.94
N PHE A 478 -18.69 -2.64 -6.13
CA PHE A 478 -18.68 -4.01 -6.63
C PHE A 478 -19.83 -4.28 -7.60
N PHE A 479 -21.07 -3.95 -7.22
CA PHE A 479 -22.24 -4.17 -8.08
C PHE A 479 -22.22 -3.32 -9.34
N VAL A 480 -21.75 -2.07 -9.27
CA VAL A 480 -21.56 -1.22 -10.45
C VAL A 480 -20.60 -1.88 -11.44
N GLY A 481 -19.48 -2.41 -10.95
CA GLY A 481 -18.52 -3.14 -11.77
C GLY A 481 -19.13 -4.36 -12.47
N VAL A 482 -19.79 -5.22 -11.70
CA VAL A 482 -20.45 -6.43 -12.26
C VAL A 482 -21.53 -6.05 -13.27
N PHE A 483 -22.33 -5.03 -12.98
CA PHE A 483 -23.37 -4.55 -13.88
C PHE A 483 -22.77 -4.08 -15.20
N ILE A 484 -21.78 -3.19 -15.17
CA ILE A 484 -21.15 -2.68 -16.39
C ILE A 484 -20.45 -3.81 -17.17
N SER A 485 -19.77 -4.74 -16.50
CA SER A 485 -19.13 -5.88 -17.16
C SER A 485 -20.10 -6.81 -17.92
N VAL A 486 -21.36 -6.91 -17.47
CA VAL A 486 -22.39 -7.74 -18.11
C VAL A 486 -23.10 -7.02 -19.26
N PHE A 487 -23.33 -5.71 -19.11
CA PHE A 487 -24.11 -4.90 -20.06
C PHE A 487 -23.26 -4.22 -21.15
N ALA A 488 -21.98 -3.97 -20.88
CA ALA A 488 -21.01 -3.40 -21.81
C ALA A 488 -19.87 -4.42 -22.05
N GLN A 489 -18.62 -4.04 -21.76
CA GLN A 489 -17.47 -4.92 -21.82
C GLN A 489 -16.86 -5.13 -20.43
N ILE A 490 -16.07 -6.20 -20.29
CA ILE A 490 -15.47 -6.57 -18.99
C ILE A 490 -14.50 -5.46 -18.54
N GLU A 491 -13.78 -4.88 -19.49
CA GLU A 491 -12.81 -3.80 -19.33
C GLU A 491 -13.47 -2.52 -18.79
N ASP A 492 -14.65 -2.16 -19.31
CA ASP A 492 -15.41 -0.99 -18.87
C ASP A 492 -15.82 -1.11 -17.40
N GLY A 493 -16.20 -2.32 -16.97
CA GLY A 493 -16.52 -2.59 -15.56
C GLY A 493 -15.31 -2.42 -14.65
N LEU A 494 -14.13 -2.84 -15.10
CA LEU A 494 -12.88 -2.59 -14.37
C LEU A 494 -12.59 -1.08 -14.29
N TYR A 495 -12.65 -0.36 -15.41
CA TYR A 495 -12.41 1.09 -15.43
C TYR A 495 -13.36 1.83 -14.50
N ALA A 496 -14.65 1.51 -14.53
CA ALA A 496 -15.64 2.13 -13.65
C ALA A 496 -15.30 1.92 -12.18
N THR A 497 -14.98 0.69 -11.77
CA THR A 497 -14.68 0.40 -10.34
C THR A 497 -13.40 1.09 -9.87
N VAL A 498 -12.35 1.10 -10.69
CA VAL A 498 -11.07 1.77 -10.36
C VAL A 498 -11.27 3.28 -10.28
N CYS A 499 -11.96 3.88 -11.24
CA CYS A 499 -12.25 5.31 -11.24
C CYS A 499 -13.11 5.74 -10.05
N ILE A 500 -14.16 4.98 -9.70
CA ILE A 500 -15.00 5.28 -8.54
C ILE A 500 -14.20 5.10 -7.23
N SER A 501 -13.38 4.04 -7.12
CA SER A 501 -12.51 3.84 -5.96
C SER A 501 -11.50 4.99 -5.80
N ALA A 502 -10.89 5.44 -6.89
CA ALA A 502 -10.00 6.58 -6.91
C ALA A 502 -10.72 7.89 -6.56
N ALA A 503 -11.94 8.10 -7.05
CA ALA A 503 -12.75 9.27 -6.68
C ALA A 503 -13.09 9.28 -5.19
N VAL A 504 -13.40 8.12 -4.60
CA VAL A 504 -13.62 7.99 -3.15
C VAL A 504 -12.35 8.30 -2.36
N LEU A 505 -11.19 7.80 -2.81
CA LEU A 505 -9.89 8.11 -2.20
C LEU A 505 -9.59 9.62 -2.24
N ILE A 506 -9.72 10.24 -3.42
CA ILE A 506 -9.51 11.68 -3.60
C ILE A 506 -10.49 12.49 -2.74
N TYR A 507 -11.77 12.07 -2.67
CA TYR A 507 -12.76 12.72 -1.82
C TYR A 507 -12.37 12.67 -0.34
N ARG A 508 -11.89 11.52 0.15
CA ARG A 508 -11.40 11.38 1.54
C ARG A 508 -10.22 12.32 1.82
N ILE A 509 -9.27 12.42 0.90
CA ILE A 509 -8.12 13.34 1.01
C ILE A 509 -8.59 14.81 1.00
N LEU A 510 -9.49 15.19 0.07
CA LEU A 510 -10.00 16.55 -0.06
C LEU A 510 -10.84 17.00 1.15
N LYS A 511 -11.57 16.07 1.78
CA LYS A 511 -12.44 16.33 2.94
C LYS A 511 -11.83 15.91 4.27
N ALA A 512 -10.53 15.62 4.31
CA ALA A 512 -9.79 15.39 5.54
C ALA A 512 -9.84 16.66 6.41
N ARG A 513 -10.60 16.61 7.52
CA ARG A 513 -10.67 17.69 8.51
C ARG A 513 -9.72 17.38 9.65
N GLY A 514 -8.88 18.33 10.03
CA GLY A 514 -8.18 18.27 11.31
C GLY A 514 -9.14 18.47 12.48
N GLN A 515 -8.65 18.15 13.68
CA GLN A 515 -9.41 18.17 14.92
C GLN A 515 -8.74 19.11 15.93
N PHE A 516 -9.56 19.84 16.69
CA PHE A 516 -9.07 20.55 17.87
C PHE A 516 -9.01 19.61 19.05
N LEU A 517 -7.93 19.70 19.83
CA LEU A 517 -7.71 18.82 20.97
C LEU A 517 -7.91 19.54 22.30
N GLY A 518 -8.56 18.86 23.24
CA GLY A 518 -8.60 19.22 24.65
C GLY A 518 -7.67 18.34 25.48
N LYS A 519 -7.31 18.83 26.66
CA LYS A 519 -6.41 18.15 27.60
C LYS A 519 -7.24 17.31 28.57
N VAL A 520 -6.80 16.08 28.81
CA VAL A 520 -7.33 15.18 29.84
C VAL A 520 -6.18 14.55 30.62
N LYS A 521 -6.35 14.40 31.93
CA LYS A 521 -5.39 13.68 32.78
C LYS A 521 -5.82 12.22 32.87
N VAL A 522 -4.98 11.30 32.41
CA VAL A 522 -5.25 9.86 32.46
C VAL A 522 -4.30 9.15 33.40
N HIS A 523 -4.79 8.08 34.01
CA HIS A 523 -4.01 7.16 34.83
C HIS A 523 -3.96 5.80 34.13
N SER A 524 -2.79 5.18 34.09
CA SER A 524 -2.68 3.79 33.59
C SER A 524 -2.95 2.86 34.76
N VAL A 525 -3.88 1.93 34.59
CA VAL A 525 -4.28 0.95 35.60
C VAL A 525 -3.96 -0.45 35.05
N LEU A 526 -3.35 -1.30 35.88
CA LEU A 526 -3.13 -2.72 35.59
C LEU A 526 -4.11 -3.55 36.44
N GLY A 527 -5.06 -4.24 35.81
CA GLY A 527 -6.07 -5.08 36.49
C GLY A 527 -7.48 -4.47 36.53
N ASP A 528 -8.37 -5.08 37.31
CA ASP A 528 -9.81 -4.76 37.36
C ASP A 528 -10.18 -3.58 38.29
N HIS A 529 -9.20 -2.94 38.94
CA HIS A 529 -9.43 -1.87 39.89
C HIS A 529 -9.49 -0.50 39.21
N VAL A 530 -10.69 -0.08 38.82
CA VAL A 530 -10.94 1.31 38.37
C VAL A 530 -10.76 2.25 39.57
N ILE A 531 -10.12 3.40 39.31
CA ILE A 531 -9.84 4.51 40.24
C ILE A 531 -10.86 4.59 41.39
N GLY A 532 -10.46 4.25 42.62
CA GLY A 532 -11.36 4.36 43.78
C GLY A 532 -10.98 3.53 45.01
N ASP A 533 -10.44 2.32 44.84
CA ASP A 533 -10.31 1.39 45.98
C ASP A 533 -8.90 1.23 46.58
N ASP A 534 -7.82 1.61 45.89
CA ASP A 534 -6.49 1.69 46.51
C ASP A 534 -5.53 2.58 45.68
N HIS A 535 -5.15 3.75 46.20
CA HIS A 535 -4.27 4.69 45.48
C HIS A 535 -2.79 4.27 45.45
N ARG A 536 -2.43 3.17 46.13
CA ARG A 536 -1.04 2.77 46.38
C ARG A 536 -0.44 1.85 45.34
N HIS A 537 -1.25 1.12 44.58
CA HIS A 537 -0.77 0.17 43.57
C HIS A 537 -1.22 0.57 42.16
N LEU A 538 -0.60 1.61 41.60
CA LEU A 538 -0.91 2.06 40.24
C LEU A 538 0.01 1.49 39.15
N VAL A 539 1.23 1.02 39.42
CA VAL A 539 2.03 0.24 38.43
C VAL A 539 3.16 -0.59 39.10
N GLY A 540 3.27 -1.87 38.70
CA GLY A 540 4.45 -2.75 38.70
C GLY A 540 4.03 -4.12 38.11
N GLU A 541 4.68 -4.80 37.16
CA GLU A 541 6.04 -4.76 36.62
C GLU A 541 6.03 -5.19 35.13
N TYR A 542 6.39 -4.28 34.23
CA TYR A 542 7.11 -4.53 32.97
C TYR A 542 7.82 -3.21 32.61
N GLY A 543 9.12 -3.13 32.93
CA GLY A 543 9.97 -1.95 32.71
C GLY A 543 10.02 -0.99 33.90
N THR A 544 11.18 -0.93 34.56
CA THR A 544 11.84 0.14 35.36
C THR A 544 11.06 1.37 35.90
N PHE A 545 9.77 1.31 36.22
CA PHE A 545 9.05 2.40 36.88
C PHE A 545 9.14 2.32 38.42
N ASP A 546 10.36 2.23 38.98
CA ASP A 546 10.63 2.17 40.44
C ASP A 546 10.62 3.54 41.15
N ALA A 547 9.83 4.51 40.67
CA ALA A 547 9.79 5.84 41.27
C ALA A 547 8.37 6.28 41.59
N ARG A 548 8.05 6.28 42.91
CA ARG A 548 6.89 6.92 43.58
C ARG A 548 5.63 7.07 42.71
N ALA A 549 4.66 6.17 42.97
CA ALA A 549 3.37 6.03 42.29
C ALA A 549 2.47 7.30 42.21
N GLU A 550 2.84 8.43 42.81
CA GLU A 550 2.12 9.70 42.66
C GLU A 550 2.18 10.28 41.22
N ASN A 551 3.11 9.80 40.38
CA ASN A 551 3.33 10.29 39.01
C ASN A 551 2.75 9.40 37.88
N ALA A 552 1.88 8.43 38.15
CA ALA A 552 1.26 7.58 37.11
C ALA A 552 0.25 8.34 36.20
N ALA A 553 -0.02 9.60 36.51
CA ALA A 553 -0.94 10.44 35.76
C ALA A 553 -0.21 11.16 34.61
N ARG A 554 -0.64 10.93 33.37
CA ARG A 554 -0.13 11.63 32.18
C ARG A 554 -1.22 12.45 31.52
N ASN A 555 -0.84 13.58 30.94
CA ASN A 555 -1.76 14.37 30.13
C ASN A 555 -1.86 13.73 28.74
N ILE A 556 -3.08 13.52 28.26
CA ILE A 556 -3.39 13.13 26.89
C ILE A 556 -4.22 14.24 26.25
N PHE A 557 -4.13 14.34 24.92
CA PHE A 557 -4.89 15.28 24.12
C PHE A 557 -5.89 14.53 23.25
N LEU A 558 -7.18 14.74 23.51
CA LEU A 558 -8.30 14.07 22.83
C LEU A 558 -9.11 15.08 21.99
N PRO A 559 -9.76 14.65 20.89
CA PRO A 559 -10.59 15.52 20.07
C PRO A 559 -11.78 16.11 20.86
N LEU A 560 -12.01 17.41 20.73
CA LEU A 560 -13.11 18.11 21.41
C LEU A 560 -14.51 17.59 21.04
N ASP A 561 -14.65 16.94 19.89
CA ASP A 561 -15.91 16.39 19.38
C ASP A 561 -16.11 14.90 19.69
N HIS A 562 -15.14 14.26 20.36
CA HIS A 562 -15.11 12.81 20.60
C HIS A 562 -15.31 11.97 19.33
N GLY A 563 -14.99 12.51 18.15
CA GLY A 563 -15.19 11.83 16.85
C GLY A 563 -14.31 10.59 16.66
N ASP A 564 -13.32 10.40 17.53
CA ASP A 564 -12.47 9.21 17.62
C ASP A 564 -13.13 8.02 18.34
N GLY A 565 -14.34 8.20 18.89
CA GLY A 565 -15.03 7.19 19.68
C GLY A 565 -14.63 7.15 21.15
N SER A 566 -13.93 8.20 21.64
CA SER A 566 -13.68 8.37 23.08
C SER A 566 -14.98 8.55 23.87
N ASN A 567 -14.97 8.22 25.16
CA ASN A 567 -16.15 8.30 26.01
C ASN A 567 -16.64 9.77 26.10
N PRO A 568 -17.88 10.09 25.65
CA PRO A 568 -18.40 11.45 25.67
C PRO A 568 -18.67 12.00 27.08
N GLU A 569 -18.61 11.17 28.12
CA GLU A 569 -18.70 11.61 29.52
C GLU A 569 -17.40 12.25 30.04
N VAL A 570 -16.29 12.10 29.31
CA VAL A 570 -14.99 12.67 29.71
C VAL A 570 -14.95 14.15 29.32
N GLU A 571 -15.09 15.03 30.30
CA GLU A 571 -14.96 16.47 30.09
C GLU A 571 -13.51 16.84 29.71
N LEU A 572 -13.37 17.53 28.58
CA LEU A 572 -12.07 17.95 28.05
C LEU A 572 -11.76 19.38 28.46
N GLU A 573 -10.61 19.60 29.09
CA GLU A 573 -10.17 20.92 29.51
C GLU A 573 -9.45 21.66 28.37
N ASN A 574 -9.70 22.95 28.22
CA ASN A 574 -8.86 23.79 27.35
C ASN A 574 -7.50 23.99 28.04
N PRO A 575 -6.35 23.71 27.38
CA PRO A 575 -5.03 23.83 27.98
C PRO A 575 -4.76 25.22 28.58
N TYR A 576 -5.22 26.30 27.93
CA TYR A 576 -5.13 27.67 28.43
C TYR A 576 -6.02 28.62 27.61
N PRO A 577 -6.68 29.63 28.22
CA PRO A 577 -7.52 30.57 27.48
C PRO A 577 -6.77 31.29 26.35
N GLY A 578 -7.17 31.05 25.10
CA GLY A 578 -6.54 31.64 23.91
C GLY A 578 -5.38 30.82 23.32
N ILE A 579 -5.12 29.61 23.83
CA ILE A 579 -4.19 28.63 23.24
C ILE A 579 -4.99 27.46 22.67
N PHE A 580 -4.76 27.11 21.41
CA PHE A 580 -5.44 26.00 20.75
C PHE A 580 -4.47 24.97 20.21
N ILE A 581 -4.83 23.69 20.33
CA ILE A 581 -4.10 22.56 19.75
C ILE A 581 -4.90 22.05 18.56
N TYR A 582 -4.27 22.02 17.40
CA TYR A 582 -4.87 21.56 16.16
C TYR A 582 -4.08 20.38 15.57
N ARG A 583 -4.75 19.24 15.39
CA ARG A 583 -4.18 18.02 14.81
C ARG A 583 -4.67 17.79 13.40
N PHE A 584 -3.75 17.59 12.46
CA PHE A 584 -4.08 17.14 11.11
C PHE A 584 -4.50 15.67 11.13
N SER A 585 -5.41 15.26 10.25
CA SER A 585 -5.97 13.89 10.27
C SER A 585 -5.09 12.86 9.56
N GLU A 586 -4.72 13.09 8.29
CA GLU A 586 -4.00 12.10 7.47
C GLU A 586 -2.80 12.67 6.67
N GLY A 587 -2.72 14.00 6.52
CA GLY A 587 -1.65 14.69 5.79
C GLY A 587 -1.93 16.19 5.66
N PHE A 588 -0.93 16.98 5.26
CA PHE A 588 -1.06 18.42 5.03
C PHE A 588 -0.48 18.79 3.66
N ASP A 589 -1.27 18.49 2.63
CA ASP A 589 -0.93 18.72 1.23
C ASP A 589 -1.94 19.66 0.55
N TYR A 590 -1.56 20.18 -0.62
CA TYR A 590 -2.33 21.16 -1.41
C TYR A 590 -3.83 20.88 -1.59
N PRO A 591 -4.32 19.62 -1.74
CA PRO A 591 -5.74 19.38 -1.93
C PRO A 591 -6.53 19.62 -0.63
N SER A 592 -5.92 19.29 0.51
CA SER A 592 -6.55 19.33 1.85
C SER A 592 -6.30 20.65 2.58
N ALA A 593 -5.19 21.33 2.27
CA ALA A 593 -4.67 22.46 3.04
C ALA A 593 -5.70 23.58 3.22
N ASN A 594 -6.43 23.93 2.16
CA ASN A 594 -7.44 24.98 2.24
C ASN A 594 -8.57 24.62 3.20
N PHE A 595 -9.08 23.38 3.10
CA PHE A 595 -10.21 22.94 3.90
C PHE A 595 -9.85 22.79 5.39
N ALA A 596 -8.67 22.23 5.69
CA ALA A 596 -8.16 22.10 7.04
C ALA A 596 -7.95 23.47 7.71
N LEU A 597 -7.31 24.40 7.00
CA LEU A 597 -6.98 25.72 7.52
C LEU A 597 -8.15 26.69 7.60
N GLU A 598 -9.13 26.57 6.69
CA GLU A 598 -10.39 27.31 6.78
C GLU A 598 -11.14 26.91 8.06
N TYR A 599 -11.24 25.60 8.33
CA TYR A 599 -11.83 25.10 9.58
C TYR A 599 -11.07 25.60 10.82
N LEU A 600 -9.73 25.57 10.80
CA LEU A 600 -8.91 26.12 11.87
C LEU A 600 -9.24 27.59 12.13
N THR A 601 -9.25 28.40 11.06
CA THR A 601 -9.48 29.85 11.16
C THR A 601 -10.89 30.17 11.65
N SER A 602 -11.91 29.49 11.10
CA SER A 602 -13.30 29.64 11.52
C SER A 602 -13.50 29.27 12.99
N PHE A 603 -12.88 28.19 13.46
CA PHE A 603 -12.96 27.78 14.86
C PHE A 603 -12.30 28.80 15.78
N VAL A 604 -11.11 29.31 15.42
CA VAL A 604 -10.41 30.33 16.20
C VAL A 604 -11.25 31.61 16.31
N TYR A 605 -11.85 32.08 15.21
CA TYR A 605 -12.75 33.25 15.23
C TYR A 605 -14.03 33.04 16.04
N ALA A 606 -14.54 31.81 16.09
CA ALA A 606 -15.71 31.47 16.91
C ALA A 606 -15.38 31.50 18.41
N HIS A 607 -14.15 31.18 18.82
CA HIS A 607 -13.75 31.00 20.22
C HIS A 607 -12.87 32.12 20.79
N THR A 608 -12.45 33.10 19.98
CA THR A 608 -11.64 34.23 20.42
C THR A 608 -12.27 35.57 20.07
N ARG A 609 -11.78 36.63 20.70
CA ARG A 609 -12.04 38.01 20.30
C ARG A 609 -10.75 38.69 19.82
N ARG A 610 -10.91 39.75 19.02
CA ARG A 610 -9.79 40.62 18.62
C ARG A 610 -9.19 41.30 19.85
N THR A 611 -7.86 41.46 19.84
CA THR A 611 -7.13 42.17 20.89
C THR A 611 -7.46 43.66 20.88
N ASN A 612 -7.44 44.29 19.70
CA ASN A 612 -7.89 45.66 19.51
C ASN A 612 -8.63 45.78 18.16
N ALA A 613 -9.83 46.36 18.17
CA ALA A 613 -10.67 46.49 16.98
C ALA A 613 -10.24 47.66 16.05
N GLU A 614 -9.33 48.53 16.51
CA GLU A 614 -8.98 49.80 15.87
C GLU A 614 -7.53 49.89 15.34
N THR A 615 -6.73 48.81 15.36
CA THR A 615 -5.30 48.83 14.99
C THR A 615 -5.08 48.87 13.47
N PHE A 616 -5.34 50.02 12.85
CA PHE A 616 -4.88 50.33 11.48
C PHE A 616 -4.08 51.63 11.53
N GLU A 617 -2.93 51.68 10.86
CA GLU A 617 -2.08 52.89 10.81
C GLU A 617 -2.86 54.08 10.27
N ARG A 618 -3.70 53.86 9.26
CA ARG A 618 -4.67 54.84 8.75
C ARG A 618 -6.05 54.22 8.66
N LYS A 619 -7.09 55.05 8.83
CA LYS A 619 -8.50 54.63 8.68
C LYS A 619 -8.81 54.03 7.31
N GLY A 620 -8.06 54.40 6.27
CA GLY A 620 -8.15 53.86 4.91
C GLY A 620 -7.49 52.49 4.71
N ASP A 621 -6.59 52.07 5.60
CA ASP A 621 -5.89 50.78 5.53
C ASP A 621 -6.76 49.64 6.09
N ARG A 622 -7.95 49.97 6.58
CA ARG A 622 -8.92 49.01 7.09
C ARG A 622 -9.48 48.18 5.93
N PRO A 623 -9.38 46.83 6.01
CA PRO A 623 -9.99 45.94 5.03
C PRO A 623 -11.51 46.15 4.92
N TRP A 624 -12.05 46.05 3.70
CA TRP A 624 -13.48 46.21 3.41
C TRP A 624 -14.37 45.22 4.18
N ASN A 625 -13.83 44.05 4.52
CA ASN A 625 -14.49 42.98 5.26
C ASN A 625 -14.38 43.11 6.79
N SER A 626 -13.75 44.17 7.30
CA SER A 626 -13.65 44.45 8.73
C SER A 626 -14.75 45.44 9.13
N PRO A 627 -15.80 45.06 9.89
CA PRO A 627 -16.84 45.98 10.36
C PRO A 627 -16.37 46.71 11.62
N GLY A 628 -15.34 47.54 11.53
CA GLY A 628 -15.01 48.51 12.58
C GLY A 628 -16.19 49.41 12.97
N ARG A 629 -16.02 50.06 14.13
CA ARG A 629 -17.07 50.61 15.00
C ARG A 629 -18.19 51.38 14.28
N ARG A 630 -19.45 50.95 14.45
CA ARG A 630 -20.64 51.76 14.09
C ARG A 630 -20.73 52.95 15.05
N LYS A 631 -21.04 54.16 14.53
CA LYS A 631 -21.13 55.40 15.34
C LYS A 631 -22.01 55.18 16.57
N ALA A 632 -21.50 55.64 17.72
CA ALA A 632 -22.12 55.54 19.04
C ALA A 632 -23.58 56.00 19.01
N GLY A 633 -24.49 55.10 19.39
CA GLY A 633 -25.92 55.41 19.51
C GLY A 633 -26.82 54.18 19.58
N LYS A 634 -26.51 53.10 18.85
CA LYS A 634 -27.28 51.83 18.88
C LYS A 634 -26.45 50.62 18.46
N SER A 635 -25.34 50.34 19.13
CA SER A 635 -24.72 49.02 19.06
C SER A 635 -24.97 48.31 20.38
N ARG A 636 -26.05 47.53 20.39
CA ARG A 636 -26.21 46.37 21.26
C ARG A 636 -25.13 45.38 20.82
N GLU A 637 -23.86 45.67 21.09
CA GLU A 637 -22.82 44.64 21.00
C GLU A 637 -23.25 43.56 21.99
N GLU A 638 -23.54 42.37 21.47
CA GLU A 638 -23.98 41.25 22.29
C GLU A 638 -22.96 41.05 23.43
N PRO A 639 -23.38 41.06 24.70
CA PRO A 639 -22.48 40.97 25.85
C PRO A 639 -21.57 39.73 25.82
N GLU A 640 -21.91 38.71 25.03
CA GLU A 640 -21.11 37.50 24.80
C GLU A 640 -19.78 37.74 24.08
N HIS A 641 -19.68 38.72 23.16
CA HIS A 641 -18.44 38.92 22.39
C HIS A 641 -17.30 39.51 23.23
N ASN A 642 -17.63 40.15 24.35
CA ASN A 642 -16.65 40.77 25.24
C ASN A 642 -16.05 39.79 26.27
N GLN A 643 -16.64 38.60 26.42
CA GLN A 643 -16.20 37.57 27.38
C GLN A 643 -15.17 36.57 26.81
N LYS A 644 -15.01 36.51 25.48
CA LYS A 644 -14.07 35.57 24.83
C LYS A 644 -12.60 35.96 25.11
N PRO A 645 -11.67 34.99 25.22
CA PRO A 645 -10.25 35.28 25.37
C PRO A 645 -9.66 35.85 24.07
N THR A 646 -8.55 36.58 24.17
CA THR A 646 -7.75 36.97 23.00
C THR A 646 -6.85 35.82 22.57
N LEU A 647 -6.55 35.73 21.26
CA LEU A 647 -5.67 34.68 20.72
C LEU A 647 -4.23 34.88 21.18
N LYS A 648 -3.58 33.83 21.70
CA LYS A 648 -2.21 33.86 22.24
C LYS A 648 -1.24 32.96 21.51
N ALA A 649 -1.64 31.71 21.24
CA ALA A 649 -0.79 30.73 20.58
C ALA A 649 -1.60 29.66 19.86
N ILE A 650 -1.02 29.07 18.82
CA ILE A 650 -1.55 27.92 18.09
C ILE A 650 -0.47 26.83 18.08
N ILE A 651 -0.86 25.64 18.52
CA ILE A 651 -0.02 24.46 18.55
C ILE A 651 -0.50 23.53 17.42
N LEU A 652 0.36 23.29 16.45
CA LEU A 652 0.10 22.39 15.34
C LEU A 652 0.71 21.00 15.63
N ASP A 653 -0.13 19.98 15.68
CA ASP A 653 0.28 18.58 15.81
C ASP A 653 0.51 17.98 14.42
N PHE A 654 1.78 17.80 14.07
CA PHE A 654 2.23 17.19 12.81
C PHE A 654 2.48 15.68 12.91
N SER A 655 2.00 15.01 13.96
CA SER A 655 2.20 13.56 14.15
C SER A 655 1.70 12.70 12.97
N SER A 656 0.62 13.13 12.31
CA SER A 656 0.06 12.50 11.11
C SER A 656 0.63 13.04 9.79
N VAL A 657 1.38 14.15 9.83
CA VAL A 657 1.90 14.84 8.63
C VAL A 657 3.31 14.36 8.33
N ASN A 658 3.45 13.54 7.31
CA ASN A 658 4.77 13.08 6.87
C ASN A 658 5.45 14.08 5.92
N ASN A 659 4.72 14.57 4.92
CA ASN A 659 5.21 15.47 3.88
C ASN A 659 4.33 16.72 3.81
N VAL A 660 4.90 17.78 3.25
CA VAL A 660 4.22 19.04 2.93
C VAL A 660 4.68 19.52 1.56
N ASP A 661 3.81 20.25 0.86
CA ASP A 661 4.13 20.90 -0.41
C ASP A 661 4.12 22.43 -0.31
N ILE A 662 4.59 23.10 -1.36
CA ILE A 662 4.70 24.57 -1.43
C ILE A 662 3.34 25.25 -1.17
N THR A 663 2.26 24.73 -1.74
CA THR A 663 0.91 25.30 -1.59
C THR A 663 0.43 25.18 -0.15
N SER A 664 0.61 24.02 0.49
CA SER A 664 0.22 23.82 1.88
C SER A 664 0.95 24.80 2.82
N VAL A 665 2.27 24.94 2.65
CA VAL A 665 3.09 25.86 3.46
C VAL A 665 2.70 27.32 3.20
N GLN A 666 2.50 27.71 1.94
CA GLN A 666 2.05 29.07 1.62
C GLN A 666 0.69 29.38 2.25
N ARG A 667 -0.27 28.44 2.22
CA ARG A 667 -1.56 28.62 2.89
C ARG A 667 -1.42 28.76 4.40
N LEU A 668 -0.50 28.03 5.01
CA LEU A 668 -0.21 28.19 6.43
C LEU A 668 0.37 29.58 6.75
N ILE A 669 1.25 30.10 5.88
CA ILE A 669 1.78 31.48 5.98
C ILE A 669 0.64 32.50 5.87
N ASP A 670 -0.28 32.32 4.92
CA ASP A 670 -1.42 33.23 4.74
C ASP A 670 -2.28 33.27 6.01
N VAL A 671 -2.57 32.11 6.61
CA VAL A 671 -3.35 32.00 7.85
C VAL A 671 -2.61 32.62 9.03
N ARG A 672 -1.29 32.40 9.15
CA ARG A 672 -0.46 33.10 10.15
C ARG A 672 -0.64 34.60 10.04
N ASN A 673 -0.46 35.15 8.85
CA ASN A 673 -0.55 36.60 8.62
C ASN A 673 -1.96 37.14 8.95
N VAL A 674 -3.01 36.37 8.64
CA VAL A 674 -4.41 36.72 8.95
C VAL A 674 -4.67 36.70 10.46
N LEU A 675 -4.18 35.69 11.17
CA LEU A 675 -4.38 35.54 12.61
C LEU A 675 -3.49 36.50 13.43
N ASP A 676 -2.28 36.79 12.97
CA ASP A 676 -1.42 37.84 13.55
C ASP A 676 -2.09 39.22 13.39
N ALA A 677 -2.69 39.50 12.24
CA ALA A 677 -3.47 40.73 12.05
C ALA A 677 -4.72 40.77 12.95
N TYR A 678 -5.34 39.62 13.22
CA TYR A 678 -6.50 39.51 14.12
C TYR A 678 -6.12 39.73 15.60
N ALA A 679 -4.93 39.28 16.01
CA ALA A 679 -4.41 39.41 17.36
C ALA A 679 -3.69 40.75 17.62
N ALA A 680 -3.44 41.57 16.60
CA ALA A 680 -2.70 42.83 16.72
C ALA A 680 -3.26 43.78 17.81
N PRO A 681 -2.40 44.41 18.64
CA PRO A 681 -0.93 44.45 18.56
C PRO A 681 -0.22 43.22 19.17
N ASP A 682 -0.95 42.26 19.74
CA ASP A 682 -0.38 41.00 20.21
C ASP A 682 0.10 40.16 19.01
N VAL A 683 1.08 39.30 19.27
CA VAL A 683 1.62 38.34 18.31
C VAL A 683 1.08 36.96 18.65
N VAL A 684 0.77 36.12 17.66
CA VAL A 684 0.39 34.73 17.90
C VAL A 684 1.65 33.85 17.85
N ASP A 685 1.88 33.06 18.90
CA ASP A 685 3.00 32.11 18.89
C ASP A 685 2.58 30.84 18.13
N TRP A 686 3.37 30.44 17.14
CA TRP A 686 3.13 29.24 16.33
C TRP A 686 4.07 28.12 16.73
N HIS A 687 3.56 27.21 17.55
CA HIS A 687 4.29 26.03 18.01
C HIS A 687 3.99 24.85 17.08
N VAL A 688 5.01 24.08 16.68
CA VAL A 688 4.80 22.85 15.91
C VAL A 688 5.42 21.68 16.65
N ALA A 689 4.63 20.62 16.84
CA ALA A 689 5.04 19.41 17.56
C ALA A 689 5.04 18.18 16.64
N CYS A 690 5.80 17.15 17.03
CA CYS A 690 5.77 15.82 16.41
C CYS A 690 6.20 15.77 14.94
N ILE A 691 7.18 16.61 14.52
CA ILE A 691 7.69 16.59 13.14
C ILE A 691 8.63 15.39 12.94
N ASN A 692 8.23 14.45 12.08
CA ASN A 692 9.03 13.25 11.80
C ASN A 692 9.99 13.41 10.61
N ASN A 693 9.73 14.35 9.69
CA ASN A 693 10.49 14.52 8.44
C ASN A 693 11.32 15.82 8.43
N ARG A 694 12.64 15.69 8.18
CA ARG A 694 13.58 16.83 8.06
C ARG A 694 13.22 17.78 6.92
N TRP A 695 12.66 17.29 5.81
CA TRP A 695 12.22 18.12 4.69
C TRP A 695 10.99 18.96 5.04
N THR A 696 10.04 18.38 5.77
CA THR A 696 8.89 19.12 6.30
C THR A 696 9.33 20.21 7.26
N LYS A 697 10.26 19.90 8.17
CA LYS A 697 10.88 20.89 9.07
C LYS A 697 11.55 22.02 8.28
N ARG A 698 12.34 21.69 7.24
CA ARG A 698 12.98 22.68 6.36
C ARG A 698 11.96 23.57 5.65
N ALA A 699 10.88 23.00 5.13
CA ALA A 699 9.83 23.75 4.44
C ALA A 699 9.12 24.72 5.38
N LEU A 700 8.81 24.29 6.61
CA LEU A 700 8.23 25.16 7.65
C LEU A 700 9.20 26.27 8.07
N VAL A 701 10.49 25.98 8.23
CA VAL A 701 11.52 27.00 8.51
C VAL A 701 11.60 28.03 7.39
N ALA A 702 11.57 27.58 6.12
CA ALA A 702 11.56 28.48 4.97
C ALA A 702 10.27 29.34 4.92
N GLY A 703 9.17 28.86 5.50
CA GLY A 703 7.95 29.65 5.72
C GLY A 703 8.00 30.61 6.91
N GLY A 704 9.11 30.65 7.65
CA GLY A 704 9.27 31.49 8.85
C GLY A 704 8.65 30.90 10.12
N PHE A 705 8.41 29.58 10.18
CA PHE A 705 8.00 28.90 11.40
C PHE A 705 9.23 28.40 12.19
N GLY A 706 9.06 28.14 13.49
CA GLY A 706 10.14 27.65 14.35
C GLY A 706 10.95 28.74 15.06
N ILE A 707 10.71 30.02 14.74
CA ILE A 707 11.35 31.19 15.37
C ILE A 707 10.25 32.12 15.90
N PRO A 708 10.40 32.72 17.09
CA PRO A 708 9.45 33.70 17.61
C PRO A 708 9.27 34.90 16.65
N THR A 709 8.02 35.25 16.37
CA THR A 709 7.68 36.40 15.53
C THR A 709 8.00 37.71 16.26
N ARG A 710 8.72 38.63 15.62
CA ARG A 710 9.02 39.95 16.20
C ARG A 710 7.74 40.79 16.29
N SER A 711 7.51 41.42 17.43
CA SER A 711 6.39 42.34 17.62
C SER A 711 6.62 43.65 16.86
N ARG A 712 5.54 44.21 16.31
CA ARG A 712 5.57 45.49 15.55
C ARG A 712 5.97 46.68 16.41
N ASP A 713 5.85 46.57 17.73
CA ASP A 713 6.09 47.68 18.66
C ASP A 713 7.59 47.89 18.99
N GLY A 714 8.49 47.03 18.45
CA GLY A 714 9.93 47.14 18.67
C GLY A 714 10.40 46.80 20.09
N ILE A 715 9.49 46.38 20.98
CA ILE A 715 9.79 45.98 22.35
C ILE A 715 10.37 44.56 22.36
N PRO A 716 11.54 44.31 22.98
CA PRO A 716 12.09 42.97 23.13
C PRO A 716 11.17 42.14 24.06
N HIS A 717 10.48 41.16 23.48
CA HIS A 717 9.66 40.21 24.25
C HIS A 717 10.55 39.20 24.96
N ARG A 718 10.35 39.04 26.27
CA ARG A 718 11.07 38.05 27.08
C ARG A 718 10.53 36.65 26.74
N TRP A 719 11.35 35.84 26.08
CA TRP A 719 10.98 34.49 25.65
C TRP A 719 11.46 33.43 26.64
N LYS A 720 10.65 32.41 26.92
CA LYS A 720 11.03 31.23 27.71
C LYS A 720 10.98 30.00 26.79
N SER A 721 12.15 29.48 26.40
CA SER A 721 12.25 28.23 25.66
C SER A 721 12.28 27.03 26.59
N ILE A 722 11.43 26.04 26.33
CA ILE A 722 11.47 24.73 26.97
C ILE A 722 12.09 23.77 25.96
N PHE A 723 13.17 23.10 26.36
CA PHE A 723 13.86 22.12 25.53
C PHE A 723 13.76 20.73 26.16
N SER A 724 13.44 19.73 25.33
CA SER A 724 13.42 18.33 25.75
C SER A 724 14.86 17.79 25.76
N VAL A 725 15.28 17.26 26.91
CA VAL A 725 16.63 16.71 27.13
C VAL A 725 16.52 15.20 27.36
N ALA A 726 17.22 14.41 26.54
CA ALA A 726 17.40 12.98 26.73
C ALA A 726 18.61 12.71 27.64
N GLU A 727 18.49 11.71 28.52
CA GLU A 727 19.62 11.24 29.31
C GLU A 727 20.56 10.38 28.44
N ILE A 728 21.83 10.80 28.32
CA ILE A 728 22.93 10.06 27.72
C ILE A 728 23.78 9.46 28.84
N GLY A 729 23.86 8.12 28.83
CA GLY A 729 24.65 7.35 29.78
C GLY A 729 23.90 7.14 31.10
N GLY A 730 23.53 5.88 31.33
CA GLY A 730 22.85 5.35 32.50
C GLY A 730 22.94 3.83 32.45
N LYS A 731 22.53 3.13 33.52
CA LYS A 731 22.57 1.65 33.56
C LYS A 731 21.82 1.00 32.38
N ASP A 732 20.78 1.67 31.87
CA ASP A 732 19.94 1.22 30.77
C ASP A 732 20.37 1.76 29.38
N SER A 733 21.49 2.47 29.29
CA SER A 733 21.98 2.97 27.99
C SER A 733 22.47 1.82 27.12
N ALA A 734 22.20 1.87 25.81
CA ALA A 734 22.71 0.87 24.85
C ALA A 734 24.25 0.68 24.93
N ALA A 735 24.99 1.73 25.28
CA ALA A 735 26.43 1.64 25.52
C ALA A 735 26.78 0.88 26.82
N ALA A 736 26.04 1.13 27.91
CA ALA A 736 26.24 0.41 29.18
C ALA A 736 25.84 -1.06 29.08
N VAL A 737 24.74 -1.36 28.36
CA VAL A 737 24.31 -2.73 28.05
C VAL A 737 25.30 -3.44 27.12
N ALA A 738 25.89 -2.73 26.14
CA ALA A 738 26.93 -3.29 25.28
C ALA A 738 28.23 -3.56 26.05
N GLU A 739 28.62 -2.68 26.96
CA GLU A 739 29.77 -2.84 27.85
C GLU A 739 29.57 -3.99 28.83
N GLU A 740 28.40 -4.10 29.47
CA GLU A 740 28.03 -5.23 30.32
C GLU A 740 28.04 -6.56 29.55
N ASN A 741 27.50 -6.57 28.32
CA ASN A 741 27.56 -7.75 27.46
C ASN A 741 28.99 -8.09 27.01
N ALA A 742 29.86 -7.09 26.82
CA ALA A 742 31.27 -7.30 26.51
C ALA A 742 32.03 -7.87 27.72
N ILE A 743 31.82 -7.30 28.91
CA ILE A 743 32.37 -7.78 30.18
C ILE A 743 31.88 -9.21 30.46
N ARG A 744 30.59 -9.49 30.24
CA ARG A 744 30.01 -10.84 30.39
C ARG A 744 30.60 -11.83 29.39
N ARG A 745 30.89 -11.39 28.15
CA ARG A 745 31.62 -12.20 27.16
C ARG A 745 33.06 -12.45 27.59
N GLU A 746 33.77 -11.46 28.10
CA GLU A 746 35.13 -11.65 28.62
C GLU A 746 35.19 -12.58 29.83
N LEU A 747 34.24 -12.45 30.77
CA LEU A 747 34.08 -13.37 31.90
C LEU A 747 33.74 -14.80 31.45
N SER A 748 32.97 -14.96 30.38
CA SER A 748 32.70 -16.28 29.77
C SER A 748 33.90 -16.88 29.02
N MET A 749 34.88 -16.06 28.64
CA MET A 749 36.10 -16.47 27.92
C MET A 749 37.33 -16.59 28.84
N ALA A 750 37.21 -16.30 30.13
CA ALA A 750 38.27 -16.53 31.11
C ALA A 750 38.43 -18.04 31.38
N PRO A 751 39.67 -18.60 31.31
CA PRO A 751 39.89 -20.02 31.54
C PRO A 751 39.60 -20.39 33.00
N HIS A 752 38.69 -21.34 33.20
CA HIS A 752 38.47 -22.01 34.49
C HIS A 752 39.80 -22.57 35.00
N ARG A 753 40.28 -22.06 36.15
CA ARG A 753 41.31 -22.74 36.94
C ARG A 753 40.66 -23.87 37.73
N PRO A 754 41.17 -25.10 37.67
CA PRO A 754 40.67 -26.20 38.47
C PRO A 754 41.24 -26.08 39.89
N GLY A 755 40.36 -25.94 40.87
CA GLY A 755 40.72 -25.86 42.28
C GLY A 755 39.74 -24.99 43.03
N ASP A 756 38.60 -25.58 43.41
CA ASP A 756 37.98 -25.48 44.73
C ASP A 756 36.53 -26.00 44.61
N GLU A 757 36.41 -27.33 44.54
CA GLU A 757 35.18 -28.04 44.88
C GLU A 757 35.16 -28.24 46.40
N GLU A 758 34.12 -27.72 47.06
CA GLU A 758 33.37 -28.31 48.19
C GLU A 758 32.83 -27.23 49.14
N MET A 759 31.61 -26.76 48.86
CA MET A 759 30.54 -26.71 49.87
C MET A 759 29.21 -26.40 49.17
N ALA A 760 28.56 -27.45 48.69
CA ALA A 760 27.14 -27.42 48.40
C ALA A 760 26.41 -27.94 49.63
N THR A 761 25.58 -27.10 50.25
CA THR A 761 24.21 -27.42 50.71
C THR A 761 23.68 -26.31 51.61
N ALA A 762 22.64 -25.60 51.16
CA ALA A 762 21.40 -25.30 51.90
C ALA A 762 20.68 -24.14 51.19
N GLY A 763 19.41 -24.36 50.82
CA GLY A 763 18.53 -23.32 50.30
C GLY A 763 18.00 -22.39 51.39
N VAL A 764 16.89 -21.70 51.04
CA VAL A 764 16.14 -20.69 51.82
C VAL A 764 16.72 -19.28 51.58
N GLY A 765 16.03 -18.31 50.98
CA GLY A 765 14.64 -17.87 51.21
C GLY A 765 14.68 -16.74 52.24
N ILE A 766 14.75 -15.47 51.82
CA ILE A 766 14.73 -14.29 52.71
C ILE A 766 14.06 -13.18 51.88
N GLU A 767 12.75 -12.94 51.98
CA GLU A 767 12.06 -12.08 52.98
C GLU A 767 12.72 -10.71 53.13
N GLU A 768 12.20 -9.73 52.39
CA GLU A 768 12.44 -8.31 52.62
C GLU A 768 11.58 -7.86 53.81
N GLU A 769 12.21 -7.56 54.95
CA GLU A 769 11.60 -6.75 56.00
C GLU A 769 12.04 -5.28 55.87
N GLU A 770 11.04 -4.42 55.86
CA GLU A 770 11.13 -2.97 55.92
C GLU A 770 11.74 -2.50 57.25
N GLU A 771 12.79 -1.67 57.20
CA GLU A 771 13.04 -0.70 58.28
C GLU A 771 13.38 0.69 57.73
N THR A 772 12.52 1.64 58.06
CA THR A 772 12.68 3.09 57.89
C THR A 772 13.85 3.64 58.70
N PRO A 773 14.64 4.63 58.22
CA PRO A 773 15.59 5.31 59.08
C PRO A 773 15.02 6.63 59.62
N THR A 774 15.11 6.81 60.95
CA THR A 774 15.17 8.13 61.59
C THR A 774 16.63 8.45 61.98
N PRO A 775 16.98 9.74 62.14
CA PRO A 775 18.37 10.18 62.03
C PRO A 775 19.08 10.24 63.38
N SER A 776 20.34 9.82 63.45
CA SER A 776 21.27 10.31 64.48
C SER A 776 22.72 10.27 64.01
N ASN A 777 23.45 11.31 64.39
CA ASN A 777 24.87 11.55 64.12
C ASN A 777 25.78 10.60 64.90
N LEU A 778 26.90 10.14 64.30
CA LEU A 778 28.28 10.49 64.70
C LEU A 778 29.35 9.59 64.01
N ALA A 779 30.34 10.27 63.43
CA ALA A 779 31.77 9.95 63.35
C ALA A 779 32.29 8.64 62.70
N GLU A 780 32.85 8.82 61.50
CA GLU A 780 34.25 8.55 61.11
C GLU A 780 34.86 7.13 61.29
N LYS A 781 35.10 6.45 60.16
CA LYS A 781 36.43 5.92 59.78
C LYS A 781 36.49 5.39 58.34
N THR A 782 37.21 6.17 57.52
CA THR A 782 38.19 5.78 56.48
C THR A 782 38.11 4.41 55.81
N GLY A 783 38.03 4.40 54.47
CA GLY A 783 38.58 3.30 53.65
C GLY A 783 37.73 2.82 52.47
N ALA A 784 37.14 3.69 51.66
CA ALA A 784 36.58 3.28 50.36
C ALA A 784 36.90 4.34 49.30
N SER A 785 37.63 3.95 48.26
CA SER A 785 37.76 4.73 47.02
C SER A 785 36.36 5.10 46.52
N PRO A 786 36.09 6.36 46.15
CA PRO A 786 34.81 6.71 45.57
C PRO A 786 34.68 6.01 44.22
N LYS A 787 33.68 5.12 44.08
CA LYS A 787 33.22 4.68 42.75
C LYS A 787 32.94 5.97 41.94
N PRO A 788 33.47 6.12 40.72
CA PRO A 788 33.20 7.31 39.94
C PRO A 788 31.68 7.36 39.72
N ALA A 789 31.02 8.37 40.29
CA ALA A 789 29.66 8.68 39.95
C ALA A 789 29.64 8.96 38.44
N HIS A 790 29.08 8.03 37.65
CA HIS A 790 28.85 8.28 36.23
C HIS A 790 27.99 9.54 36.13
N LYS A 791 28.61 10.65 35.73
CA LYS A 791 27.90 11.90 35.45
C LYS A 791 26.93 11.63 34.33
N ARG A 792 25.63 11.63 34.64
CA ARG A 792 24.56 11.62 33.64
C ARG A 792 24.76 12.83 32.74
N LYS A 793 24.97 12.62 31.45
CA LYS A 793 25.07 13.71 30.47
C LYS A 793 23.69 13.89 29.86
N GLY A 794 23.10 15.07 29.91
CA GLY A 794 21.89 15.37 29.16
C GLY A 794 22.25 15.79 27.74
N ALA A 795 21.50 15.33 26.73
CA ALA A 795 21.57 15.87 25.37
C ALA A 795 20.21 16.35 24.89
N ILE A 796 20.22 17.46 24.17
CA ILE A 796 19.00 18.08 23.66
C ILE A 796 18.54 17.33 22.42
N ILE A 797 17.24 17.03 22.34
CA ILE A 797 16.65 16.26 21.24
C ILE A 797 16.40 17.15 20.01
N SER A 798 16.06 18.42 20.22
CA SER A 798 15.79 19.41 19.16
C SER A 798 16.86 20.50 19.10
N GLY A 799 17.12 21.02 17.90
CA GLY A 799 18.07 22.11 17.70
C GLY A 799 17.71 23.36 18.51
N LEU A 800 18.70 23.93 19.21
CA LEU A 800 18.53 25.14 20.04
C LEU A 800 18.12 26.38 19.22
N ASP A 801 18.40 26.37 17.93
CA ASP A 801 18.16 27.47 16.99
C ASP A 801 16.67 27.63 16.61
N LYS A 802 15.82 26.63 16.91
CA LYS A 802 14.39 26.63 16.59
C LYS A 802 13.52 26.30 17.83
N PRO A 803 13.36 27.24 18.77
CA PRO A 803 12.72 26.99 20.08
C PRO A 803 11.21 26.74 20.01
N LEU A 804 10.57 26.96 18.86
CA LEU A 804 9.14 26.71 18.64
C LEU A 804 8.83 25.32 18.06
N PHE A 805 9.86 24.51 17.81
CA PHE A 805 9.69 23.10 17.44
C PHE A 805 9.84 22.19 18.66
N HIS A 806 8.80 21.39 18.88
CA HIS A 806 8.66 20.54 20.06
C HIS A 806 8.65 19.07 19.65
N VAL A 807 9.21 18.23 20.52
CA VAL A 807 9.18 16.77 20.32
C VAL A 807 7.77 16.24 20.54
N ASP A 808 7.06 16.77 21.54
CA ASP A 808 5.72 16.34 21.92
C ASP A 808 4.77 17.52 22.20
N LEU A 809 3.48 17.21 22.31
CA LEU A 809 2.45 18.21 22.59
C LEU A 809 2.55 18.79 24.01
N THR A 810 3.01 18.01 24.99
CA THR A 810 3.14 18.50 26.36
C THR A 810 4.17 19.61 26.45
N SER A 811 5.35 19.43 25.85
CA SER A 811 6.37 20.48 25.78
C SER A 811 5.87 21.70 25.00
N ALA A 812 5.14 21.49 23.90
CA ALA A 812 4.56 22.57 23.13
C ALA A 812 3.56 23.42 23.93
N VAL A 813 2.66 22.76 24.68
CA VAL A 813 1.67 23.43 25.53
C VAL A 813 2.34 24.19 26.67
N GLN A 814 3.28 23.55 27.38
CA GLN A 814 4.00 24.20 28.47
C GLN A 814 4.79 25.43 27.97
N SER A 815 5.44 25.31 26.82
CA SER A 815 6.17 26.41 26.18
C SER A 815 5.21 27.54 25.81
N ALA A 816 4.07 27.23 25.19
CA ALA A 816 3.07 28.23 24.82
C ALA A 816 2.49 28.98 26.04
N ILE A 817 2.20 28.27 27.13
CA ILE A 817 1.73 28.87 28.39
C ILE A 817 2.80 29.78 28.99
N ALA A 818 4.04 29.29 29.10
CA ALA A 818 5.15 30.06 29.67
C ALA A 818 5.41 31.38 28.90
N ASN A 819 5.28 31.36 27.57
CA ASN A 819 5.42 32.55 26.74
C ASN A 819 4.21 33.48 26.83
N ALA A 820 3.00 32.95 26.96
CA ALA A 820 1.80 33.76 27.19
C ALA A 820 1.86 34.49 28.55
N GLU A 821 2.28 33.79 29.61
CA GLU A 821 2.44 34.35 30.96
C GLU A 821 3.56 35.38 31.01
N ALA A 822 4.73 35.10 30.43
CA ALA A 822 5.85 36.03 30.37
C ALA A 822 5.47 37.36 29.69
N ARG A 823 4.64 37.29 28.63
CA ARG A 823 4.10 38.47 27.95
C ARG A 823 3.12 39.26 28.83
N LEU A 824 2.30 38.58 29.63
CA LEU A 824 1.39 39.24 30.57
C LEU A 824 2.14 39.91 31.72
N GLU A 825 3.19 39.27 32.25
CA GLU A 825 4.07 39.84 33.27
C GLU A 825 4.76 41.11 32.76
N ALA A 826 5.37 41.05 31.57
CA ALA A 826 6.05 42.19 30.96
C ALA A 826 5.13 43.42 30.80
N ARG A 827 3.85 43.19 30.48
CA ARG A 827 2.84 44.25 30.37
C ARG A 827 2.36 44.82 31.69
N ARG A 828 2.42 44.04 32.78
CA ARG A 828 2.05 44.51 34.13
C ARG A 828 3.17 45.33 34.76
N THR A 829 4.41 45.10 34.34
CA THR A 829 5.59 45.84 34.81
C THR A 829 5.85 47.14 34.06
N MET A 830 5.14 47.38 32.95
CA MET A 830 5.06 48.65 32.22
C MET A 830 3.82 49.40 32.67
#